data_AF-A0A6P0S796-F1
#
_entry.id   AF-A0A6P0S796-F1
#
_cell.length_a   1.000
_cell.length_b   1.000
_cell.length_c   1.000
_cell.angle_alpha   90.00
_cell.angle_beta   90.00
_cell.angle_gamma   90.00
#
_symmetry.space_group_name_H-M   'P 1'
#
loop_
_entity.id
_entity.type
_entity.pdbx_description
1 polymer ?
#
loop_
_entity_poly.entity_id
_entity_poly.type
_entity_poly.pdbx_seq_one_letter_code
_entity_poly.pdbx_strand_id
1 'polypeptide(L)'
;MTNQVDSDHSFALETAWQRYAQLKTKASEVFQLYQNLRLQAIAFSLLAILLVVIASTDNDWLTPLMAKGLTGSLVLIPIVALVTFAISRKFQQGEYWQVLNAGAEEIRKEIYLYRTLLLGQGGRHQWLNERITAIQCQVIESIGGNFVLKPYTGTIPPEQPNGDSGFADLLADDYLYYRLEAQQQALAEELTKLQATRTNLKTGIFLLGGISALLPVLSLNYSIWVAFTLALATALTLWWELCRLDERINQGNQLILSLNLIHDRWQSLTPQEHTGNEFFQLVLATEKVLWSQHNLTLVQMRQAVGQLQNPSRDLLVEILDKPVPEEINRALLPKLQTKPQAETETETLTAEVEVIPETTVIVEKVQPPQEEPEKPVKKGLPHAFVVMPFGKKQGRGGVLIDFNRIYQDLIKPALEEAGFESFRADEESMSGDILTDMFQELLLADLVLTDLSIDNANVFYELGVRHALRKRGLVHIQCGRAYLPYDIFNVRTLPYHCDENGCPDPQYLEKDKQAIIKTTRATWESDENRIHSPIFQLLTGLCEPDRKALRTPLATGYWQEYKKWQERIHIAERQKRIGDVLLLTEEVTNPLIKCEAIAEAGKSLKNLGNWALALKEYRQGLKIESSNSEFRREEAFHLGKLKQFDEAIVKLEALLLDEPHNIGALSCLADV
;
A
#
# COMPACT_ATOMS: atom_id res chain seq x y z
N MET A 1 10.50 -1.35 55.61
CA MET A 1 9.81 -0.43 54.67
C MET A 1 9.92 -1.02 53.27
N THR A 2 9.27 -2.17 53.11
CA THR A 2 9.19 -2.99 51.91
C THR A 2 7.72 -3.36 51.80
N ASN A 3 7.18 -3.36 50.57
CA ASN A 3 5.78 -3.64 50.21
C ASN A 3 4.87 -2.42 50.06
N GLN A 4 5.11 -1.58 49.05
CA GLN A 4 4.09 -0.66 48.55
C GLN A 4 4.21 -0.33 47.05
N VAL A 5 4.74 -1.26 46.24
CA VAL A 5 4.88 -1.07 44.77
C VAL A 5 4.21 -2.19 43.94
N ASP A 6 3.75 -3.28 44.56
CA ASP A 6 3.17 -4.45 43.84
C ASP A 6 1.63 -4.48 43.77
N SER A 7 0.92 -3.43 44.20
CA SER A 7 -0.56 -3.40 44.20
C SER A 7 -1.19 -2.41 43.23
N ASP A 8 -0.38 -1.70 42.44
CA ASP A 8 -0.88 -0.86 41.36
C ASP A 8 -1.20 -1.76 40.16
N HIS A 9 -2.34 -2.44 40.26
CA HIS A 9 -3.12 -2.78 39.07
C HIS A 9 -3.08 -1.57 38.15
N SER A 10 -2.44 -1.70 36.99
CA SER A 10 -2.36 -0.61 36.01
C SER A 10 -3.79 -0.23 35.64
N PHE A 11 -4.32 0.84 36.23
CA PHE A 11 -5.65 1.37 35.93
C PHE A 11 -5.82 1.62 34.41
N ALA A 12 -4.71 1.88 33.72
CA ALA A 12 -4.64 1.96 32.26
C ALA A 12 -4.98 0.61 31.58
N LEU A 13 -4.46 -0.52 32.06
CA LEU A 13 -4.80 -1.86 31.55
C LEU A 13 -6.24 -2.24 31.85
N GLU A 14 -6.76 -1.94 33.04
CA GLU A 14 -8.17 -2.18 33.38
C GLU A 14 -9.09 -1.38 32.46
N THR A 15 -8.78 -0.09 32.26
CA THR A 15 -9.50 0.77 31.32
C THR A 15 -9.43 0.20 29.90
N ALA A 16 -8.25 -0.25 29.46
CA ALA A 16 -8.05 -0.86 28.14
C ALA A 16 -8.93 -2.10 27.95
N TRP A 17 -8.90 -3.05 28.89
CA TRP A 17 -9.71 -4.25 28.84
C TRP A 17 -11.20 -3.95 28.91
N GLN A 18 -11.60 -2.94 29.69
CA GLN A 18 -12.99 -2.50 29.74
C GLN A 18 -13.44 -1.93 28.38
N ARG A 19 -12.62 -1.11 27.72
CA ARG A 19 -12.93 -0.56 26.39
C ARG A 19 -12.97 -1.65 25.32
N TYR A 20 -12.02 -2.58 25.36
CA TYR A 20 -12.02 -3.77 24.52
C TYR A 20 -13.33 -4.56 24.66
N ALA A 21 -13.72 -4.89 25.91
CA ALA A 21 -14.93 -5.64 26.20
C ALA A 21 -16.18 -4.92 25.71
N GLN A 22 -16.27 -3.61 25.93
CA GLN A 22 -17.39 -2.77 25.44
C GLN A 22 -17.56 -2.88 23.92
N LEU A 23 -16.47 -2.72 23.16
CA LEU A 23 -16.50 -2.81 21.70
C LEU A 23 -16.81 -4.23 21.22
N LYS A 24 -16.18 -5.25 21.82
CA LYS A 24 -16.33 -6.65 21.43
C LYS A 24 -17.75 -7.16 21.67
N THR A 25 -18.33 -6.89 22.85
CA THR A 25 -19.72 -7.28 23.16
C THR A 25 -20.72 -6.57 22.26
N LYS A 26 -20.48 -5.29 21.94
CA LYS A 26 -21.38 -4.57 21.02
C LYS A 26 -21.26 -5.06 19.58
N ALA A 27 -20.05 -5.39 19.13
CA ALA A 27 -19.85 -6.01 17.83
C ALA A 27 -20.63 -7.33 17.72
N SER A 28 -20.57 -8.19 18.74
CA SER A 28 -21.28 -9.47 18.74
C SER A 28 -22.81 -9.31 18.80
N GLU A 29 -23.33 -8.38 19.60
CA GLU A 29 -24.76 -8.06 19.64
C GLU A 29 -25.29 -7.58 18.28
N VAL A 30 -24.60 -6.64 17.63
CA VAL A 30 -24.99 -6.10 16.32
C VAL A 30 -24.92 -7.20 15.25
N PHE A 31 -23.88 -8.03 15.30
CA PHE A 31 -23.71 -9.16 14.38
C PHE A 31 -24.85 -10.20 14.53
N GLN A 32 -25.20 -10.58 15.76
CA GLN A 32 -26.30 -11.50 16.04
C GLN A 32 -27.66 -10.96 15.59
N LEU A 33 -27.94 -9.69 15.88
CA LEU A 33 -29.17 -9.03 15.42
C LEU A 33 -29.28 -9.07 13.89
N TYR A 34 -28.18 -8.74 13.20
CA TYR A 34 -28.11 -8.77 11.74
C TYR A 34 -28.34 -10.18 11.18
N GLN A 35 -27.68 -11.19 11.73
CA GLN A 35 -27.87 -12.58 11.31
C GLN A 35 -29.32 -13.05 11.51
N ASN A 36 -29.91 -12.76 12.67
CA ASN A 36 -31.28 -13.13 12.99
C ASN A 36 -32.29 -12.48 12.05
N LEU A 37 -32.15 -11.18 11.74
CA LEU A 37 -33.04 -10.48 10.80
C LEU A 37 -32.97 -11.07 9.40
N ARG A 38 -31.77 -11.46 8.93
CA ARG A 38 -31.63 -12.10 7.62
C ARG A 38 -32.19 -13.51 7.59
N LEU A 39 -31.95 -14.29 8.64
CA LEU A 39 -32.52 -15.62 8.76
C LEU A 39 -34.05 -15.57 8.75
N GLN A 40 -34.64 -14.61 9.47
CA GLN A 40 -36.08 -14.36 9.46
C GLN A 40 -36.60 -13.96 8.08
N ALA A 41 -35.90 -13.08 7.35
CA ALA A 41 -36.30 -12.68 6.00
C ALA A 41 -36.29 -13.87 5.01
N ILE A 42 -35.27 -14.74 5.09
CA ILE A 42 -35.17 -15.97 4.28
C ILE A 42 -36.28 -16.95 4.68
N ALA A 43 -36.52 -17.14 5.98
CA ALA A 43 -37.57 -18.02 6.49
C ALA A 43 -38.97 -17.57 6.03
N PHE A 44 -39.28 -16.27 6.10
CA PHE A 44 -40.56 -15.75 5.60
C PHE A 44 -40.70 -15.90 4.08
N SER A 45 -39.61 -15.74 3.33
CA SER A 45 -39.62 -15.96 1.86
C SER A 45 -39.91 -17.42 1.52
N LEU A 46 -39.29 -18.37 2.22
CA LEU A 46 -39.58 -19.80 2.07
C LEU A 46 -41.00 -20.17 2.49
N LEU A 47 -41.48 -19.57 3.58
CA LEU A 47 -42.84 -19.80 4.08
C LEU A 47 -43.90 -19.25 3.11
N ALA A 48 -43.64 -18.11 2.46
CA ALA A 48 -44.50 -17.60 1.39
C ALA A 48 -44.60 -18.60 0.23
N ILE A 49 -43.47 -19.15 -0.22
CA ILE A 49 -43.44 -20.14 -1.31
C ILE A 49 -44.16 -21.43 -0.90
N LEU A 50 -43.98 -21.89 0.34
CA LEU A 50 -44.71 -23.03 0.89
C LEU A 50 -46.23 -22.81 0.88
N LEU A 51 -46.68 -21.62 1.29
CA LEU A 51 -48.11 -21.28 1.28
C LEU A 51 -48.69 -21.21 -0.12
N VAL A 52 -47.92 -20.72 -1.11
CA VAL A 52 -48.33 -20.77 -2.53
C VAL A 52 -48.51 -22.22 -2.98
N VAL A 53 -47.57 -23.10 -2.64
CA VAL A 53 -47.65 -24.53 -2.96
C VAL A 53 -48.88 -25.18 -2.31
N ILE A 54 -49.12 -24.94 -1.02
CA ILE A 54 -50.30 -25.47 -0.30
C ILE A 54 -51.61 -24.94 -0.88
N ALA A 55 -51.69 -23.65 -1.22
CA ALA A 55 -52.88 -23.04 -1.81
C ALA A 55 -53.20 -23.56 -3.22
N SER A 56 -52.18 -23.95 -3.98
CA SER A 56 -52.33 -24.50 -5.33
C SER A 56 -52.60 -26.00 -5.39
N THR A 57 -52.55 -26.70 -4.25
CA THR A 57 -52.86 -28.13 -4.16
C THR A 57 -54.32 -28.31 -3.72
N ASP A 58 -55.10 -29.13 -4.43
CA ASP A 58 -56.49 -29.42 -4.07
C ASP A 58 -56.56 -30.11 -2.70
N ASN A 59 -57.04 -29.37 -1.70
CA ASN A 59 -57.03 -29.77 -0.30
C ASN A 59 -58.48 -29.81 0.23
N ASP A 60 -59.11 -30.98 0.17
CA ASP A 60 -60.50 -31.21 0.61
C ASP A 60 -60.74 -31.00 2.12
N TRP A 61 -59.67 -30.88 2.91
CA TRP A 61 -59.70 -30.75 4.37
C TRP A 61 -59.69 -29.30 4.89
N LEU A 62 -59.57 -28.29 4.01
CA LEU A 62 -59.52 -26.88 4.41
C LEU A 62 -60.93 -26.32 4.68
N THR A 63 -61.18 -25.89 5.91
CA THR A 63 -62.43 -25.19 6.25
C THR A 63 -62.49 -23.79 5.61
N PRO A 64 -63.69 -23.20 5.37
CA PRO A 64 -63.82 -21.87 4.76
C PRO A 64 -63.11 -20.75 5.54
N LEU A 65 -62.97 -20.93 6.85
CA LEU A 65 -62.28 -20.01 7.76
C LEU A 65 -60.75 -20.10 7.58
N MET A 66 -60.22 -21.32 7.40
CA MET A 66 -58.81 -21.55 7.09
C MET A 66 -58.44 -21.05 5.69
N ALA A 67 -59.32 -21.19 4.70
CA ALA A 67 -59.10 -20.67 3.34
C ALA A 67 -59.00 -19.12 3.30
N LYS A 68 -59.83 -18.42 4.09
CA LYS A 68 -59.72 -16.96 4.29
C LYS A 68 -58.43 -16.56 5.02
N GLY A 69 -58.02 -17.35 6.02
CA GLY A 69 -56.72 -17.16 6.69
C GLY A 69 -55.52 -17.36 5.76
N LEU A 70 -55.58 -18.35 4.87
CA LEU A 70 -54.55 -18.68 3.89
C LEU A 70 -54.36 -17.55 2.86
N THR A 71 -55.46 -17.01 2.32
CA THR A 71 -55.44 -15.89 1.37
C THR A 71 -54.91 -14.60 2.00
N GLY A 72 -55.26 -14.30 3.27
CA GLY A 72 -54.66 -13.18 4.00
C GLY A 72 -53.15 -13.37 4.23
N SER A 73 -52.73 -14.59 4.55
CA SER A 73 -51.32 -14.95 4.81
C SER A 73 -50.45 -14.85 3.54
N LEU A 74 -50.98 -15.23 2.37
CA LEU A 74 -50.32 -15.12 1.07
C LEU A 74 -49.89 -13.69 0.71
N VAL A 75 -50.60 -12.68 1.18
CA VAL A 75 -50.26 -11.26 0.96
C VAL A 75 -49.38 -10.71 2.10
N LEU A 76 -49.70 -11.07 3.35
CA LEU A 76 -49.02 -10.51 4.52
C LEU A 76 -47.56 -10.96 4.63
N ILE A 77 -47.27 -12.25 4.40
CA ILE A 77 -45.94 -12.81 4.64
C ILE A 77 -44.87 -12.28 3.68
N PRO A 78 -45.12 -12.13 2.36
CA PRO A 78 -44.19 -11.47 1.46
C PRO A 78 -43.91 -10.01 1.84
N ILE A 79 -44.92 -9.28 2.33
CA ILE A 79 -44.74 -7.90 2.80
C ILE A 79 -43.84 -7.88 4.05
N VAL A 80 -44.08 -8.77 5.02
CA VAL A 80 -43.23 -8.92 6.21
C VAL A 80 -41.80 -9.30 5.82
N ALA A 81 -41.62 -10.21 4.86
CA ALA A 81 -40.30 -10.57 4.34
C ALA A 81 -39.57 -9.37 3.74
N LEU A 82 -40.26 -8.58 2.89
CA LEU A 82 -39.69 -7.39 2.26
C LEU A 82 -39.33 -6.30 3.28
N VAL A 83 -40.19 -6.05 4.27
CA VAL A 83 -39.93 -5.09 5.35
C VAL A 83 -38.75 -5.55 6.19
N THR A 84 -38.69 -6.83 6.58
CA THR A 84 -37.58 -7.39 7.36
C THR A 84 -36.26 -7.31 6.58
N PHE A 85 -36.30 -7.59 5.28
CA PHE A 85 -35.15 -7.45 4.39
C PHE A 85 -34.68 -6.00 4.27
N ALA A 86 -35.61 -5.05 4.09
CA ALA A 86 -35.31 -3.62 4.02
C ALA A 86 -34.69 -3.09 5.33
N ILE A 87 -35.22 -3.53 6.48
CA ILE A 87 -34.63 -3.23 7.80
C ILE A 87 -33.21 -3.80 7.87
N SER A 88 -33.01 -5.06 7.49
CA SER A 88 -31.68 -5.69 7.50
C SER A 88 -30.65 -4.95 6.63
N ARG A 89 -31.09 -4.41 5.49
CA ARG A 89 -30.23 -3.63 4.58
C ARG A 89 -29.83 -2.28 5.19
N LYS A 90 -30.72 -1.62 5.92
CA LYS A 90 -30.40 -0.39 6.65
C LYS A 90 -29.33 -0.62 7.73
N PHE A 91 -29.36 -1.77 8.41
CA PHE A 91 -28.31 -2.17 9.35
C PHE A 91 -26.97 -2.51 8.66
N GLN A 92 -27.00 -2.90 7.38
CA GLN A 92 -25.81 -3.22 6.59
C GLN A 92 -25.07 -1.98 6.07
N GLN A 93 -25.74 -0.83 5.92
CA GLN A 93 -25.18 0.38 5.30
C GLN A 93 -23.94 0.98 5.98
N GLY A 94 -23.55 0.52 7.18
CA GLY A 94 -22.37 1.02 7.90
C GLY A 94 -21.33 -0.02 8.32
N GLU A 95 -21.50 -1.31 7.99
CA GLU A 95 -20.61 -2.41 8.45
C GLU A 95 -20.17 -2.28 9.93
N TYR A 96 -21.05 -1.76 10.80
CA TYR A 96 -20.64 -1.25 12.12
C TYR A 96 -20.00 -2.31 13.01
N TRP A 97 -20.46 -3.56 12.91
CA TRP A 97 -19.87 -4.67 13.67
C TRP A 97 -18.41 -4.93 13.27
N GLN A 98 -18.04 -4.72 12.00
CA GLN A 98 -16.64 -4.88 11.54
C GLN A 98 -15.77 -3.77 12.09
N VAL A 99 -16.25 -2.52 12.08
CA VAL A 99 -15.54 -1.37 12.63
C VAL A 99 -15.35 -1.52 14.14
N LEU A 100 -16.39 -1.93 14.88
CA LEU A 100 -16.32 -2.21 16.31
C LEU A 100 -15.34 -3.35 16.61
N ASN A 101 -15.38 -4.42 15.82
CA ASN A 101 -14.48 -5.57 16.00
C ASN A 101 -13.02 -5.20 15.68
N ALA A 102 -12.77 -4.44 14.62
CA ALA A 102 -11.44 -3.97 14.27
C ALA A 102 -10.87 -3.02 15.33
N GLY A 103 -11.69 -2.11 15.87
CA GLY A 103 -11.31 -1.27 17.00
C GLY A 103 -11.01 -2.07 18.27
N ALA A 104 -11.80 -3.11 18.56
CA ALA A 104 -11.52 -4.02 19.66
C ALA A 104 -10.17 -4.74 19.47
N GLU A 105 -9.92 -5.36 18.32
CA GLU A 105 -8.66 -6.06 18.07
C GLU A 105 -7.46 -5.10 18.03
N GLU A 106 -7.64 -3.84 17.62
CA GLU A 106 -6.59 -2.82 17.75
C GLU A 106 -6.28 -2.51 19.21
N ILE A 107 -7.29 -2.32 20.08
CA ILE A 107 -7.05 -2.14 21.53
C ILE A 107 -6.32 -3.35 22.10
N ARG A 108 -6.74 -4.57 21.74
CA ARG A 108 -6.10 -5.81 22.19
C ARG A 108 -4.62 -5.86 21.78
N LYS A 109 -4.31 -5.48 20.54
CA LYS A 109 -2.94 -5.32 20.05
C LYS A 109 -2.12 -4.38 20.93
N GLU A 110 -2.65 -3.19 21.23
CA GLU A 110 -1.94 -2.20 22.08
C GLU A 110 -1.75 -2.69 23.52
N ILE A 111 -2.69 -3.49 24.06
CA ILE A 111 -2.54 -4.13 25.38
C ILE A 111 -1.33 -5.07 25.39
N TYR A 112 -1.20 -5.93 24.38
CA TYR A 112 -0.06 -6.86 24.32
C TYR A 112 1.27 -6.13 24.09
N LEU A 113 1.30 -5.08 23.25
CA LEU A 113 2.50 -4.24 23.08
C LEU A 113 2.90 -3.54 24.39
N TYR A 114 1.92 -3.03 25.15
CA TYR A 114 2.15 -2.47 26.48
C TYR A 114 2.74 -3.50 27.45
N ARG A 115 2.22 -4.74 27.45
CA ARG A 115 2.65 -5.82 28.36
C ARG A 115 4.03 -6.40 28.01
N THR A 116 4.59 -6.10 26.84
CA THR A 116 5.82 -6.73 26.32
C THR A 116 6.92 -5.72 25.99
N LEU A 117 6.64 -4.74 25.14
CA LEU A 117 7.67 -3.82 24.60
C LEU A 117 7.93 -2.62 25.51
N LEU A 118 6.94 -2.22 26.31
CA LEU A 118 7.00 -1.00 27.14
C LEU A 118 7.41 -1.26 28.59
N LEU A 119 8.10 -2.38 28.85
CA LEU A 119 8.56 -2.74 30.18
C LEU A 119 9.61 -1.73 30.68
N GLY A 120 9.47 -1.31 31.94
CA GLY A 120 10.42 -0.40 32.60
C GLY A 120 10.38 1.08 32.18
N GLN A 121 9.45 1.49 31.29
CA GLN A 121 9.36 2.87 30.80
C GLN A 121 8.42 3.74 31.64
N GLY A 122 8.91 4.92 32.09
CA GLY A 122 8.17 5.85 32.96
C GLY A 122 6.90 6.48 32.35
N GLY A 123 6.66 6.33 31.04
CA GLY A 123 5.49 6.88 30.32
C GLY A 123 4.49 5.83 29.80
N ARG A 124 4.68 4.53 30.08
CA ARG A 124 3.91 3.45 29.43
C ARG A 124 2.39 3.54 29.63
N HIS A 125 1.96 3.96 30.82
CA HIS A 125 0.53 4.07 31.16
C HIS A 125 -0.15 5.22 30.41
N GLN A 126 0.52 6.36 30.29
CA GLN A 126 0.02 7.51 29.53
C GLN A 126 -0.08 7.17 28.04
N TRP A 127 0.95 6.52 27.49
CA TRP A 127 0.95 6.08 26.10
C TRP A 127 -0.24 5.17 25.78
N LEU A 128 -0.54 4.19 26.64
CA LEU A 128 -1.66 3.27 26.43
C LEU A 128 -3.00 4.02 26.43
N ASN A 129 -3.20 4.92 27.40
CA ASN A 129 -4.43 5.70 27.51
C ASN A 129 -4.65 6.64 26.31
N GLU A 130 -3.60 7.33 25.84
CA GLU A 130 -3.66 8.17 24.64
C GLU A 130 -4.03 7.34 23.40
N ARG A 131 -3.42 6.14 23.27
CA ARG A 131 -3.66 5.25 22.14
C ARG A 131 -5.09 4.71 22.12
N ILE A 132 -5.61 4.27 23.27
CA ILE A 132 -7.01 3.82 23.41
C ILE A 132 -7.96 4.96 23.07
N THR A 133 -7.70 6.17 23.56
CA THR A 133 -8.52 7.35 23.28
C THR A 133 -8.58 7.63 21.78
N ALA A 134 -7.44 7.59 21.09
CA ALA A 134 -7.37 7.76 19.64
C ALA A 134 -8.18 6.69 18.89
N ILE A 135 -8.05 5.42 19.28
CA ILE A 135 -8.82 4.31 18.68
C ILE A 135 -10.32 4.51 18.91
N GLN A 136 -10.74 4.94 20.11
CA GLN A 136 -12.14 5.20 20.41
C GLN A 136 -12.70 6.36 19.59
N CYS A 137 -11.96 7.46 19.46
CA CYS A 137 -12.35 8.58 18.60
C CYS A 137 -12.53 8.11 17.14
N GLN A 138 -11.57 7.35 16.63
CA GLN A 138 -11.64 6.79 15.27
C GLN A 138 -12.87 5.90 15.07
N VAL A 139 -13.16 5.00 16.02
CA VAL A 139 -14.36 4.14 15.97
C VAL A 139 -15.65 4.98 15.97
N ILE A 140 -15.70 6.03 16.78
CA ILE A 140 -16.88 6.92 16.87
C ILE A 140 -17.08 7.71 15.57
N GLU A 141 -16.00 8.26 14.99
CA GLU A 141 -16.05 9.00 13.72
C GLU A 141 -16.56 8.12 12.58
N SER A 142 -16.12 6.87 12.53
CA SER A 142 -16.50 5.92 11.49
C SER A 142 -17.94 5.40 11.61
N ILE A 143 -18.46 5.24 12.83
CA ILE A 143 -19.82 4.74 13.08
C ILE A 143 -20.84 5.90 13.06
N GLY A 144 -20.42 7.12 13.39
CA GLY A 144 -21.29 8.29 13.52
C GLY A 144 -22.10 8.32 14.82
N GLY A 145 -22.77 9.45 15.08
CA GLY A 145 -23.41 9.76 16.38
C GLY A 145 -24.71 9.01 16.71
N ASN A 146 -25.15 8.05 15.91
CA ASN A 146 -26.43 7.34 16.11
C ASN A 146 -26.31 6.09 17.00
N PHE A 147 -25.16 5.86 17.64
CA PHE A 147 -24.89 4.64 18.41
C PHE A 147 -24.68 4.92 19.89
N VAL A 148 -25.28 4.09 20.75
CA VAL A 148 -25.17 4.19 22.21
C VAL A 148 -24.30 3.04 22.74
N LEU A 149 -23.09 3.36 23.19
CA LEU A 149 -22.23 2.43 23.90
C LEU A 149 -22.67 2.34 25.37
N LYS A 150 -23.15 1.16 25.79
CA LYS A 150 -23.45 0.88 27.20
C LYS A 150 -22.16 0.49 27.94
N PRO A 151 -22.01 0.85 29.23
CA PRO A 151 -20.90 0.36 30.04
C PRO A 151 -20.92 -1.17 30.08
N TYR A 152 -19.73 -1.78 29.98
CA TYR A 152 -19.56 -3.22 30.14
C TYR A 152 -19.63 -3.59 31.62
N THR A 153 -20.41 -4.61 31.95
CA THR A 153 -20.69 -5.06 33.33
C THR A 153 -20.19 -6.48 33.61
N GLY A 154 -19.41 -7.07 32.71
CA GLY A 154 -18.86 -8.42 32.87
C GLY A 154 -17.51 -8.42 33.59
N THR A 155 -16.88 -9.60 33.64
CA THR A 155 -15.54 -9.78 34.23
C THR A 155 -14.46 -9.19 33.33
N ILE A 156 -13.46 -8.57 33.95
CA ILE A 156 -12.32 -7.96 33.27
C ILE A 156 -11.06 -8.72 33.75
N PRO A 157 -10.20 -9.24 32.86
CA PRO A 157 -10.29 -9.23 31.39
C PRO A 157 -11.36 -10.21 30.84
N PRO A 158 -11.98 -9.92 29.70
CA PRO A 158 -12.87 -10.86 29.02
C PRO A 158 -12.09 -12.03 28.40
N GLU A 159 -12.56 -13.27 28.63
CA GLU A 159 -12.11 -14.54 28.02
C GLU A 159 -10.60 -14.61 27.71
N GLN A 160 -9.80 -14.97 28.71
CA GLN A 160 -8.37 -15.24 28.54
C GLN A 160 -8.10 -16.76 28.52
N PRO A 161 -7.04 -17.21 27.83
CA PRO A 161 -6.57 -18.58 27.94
C PRO A 161 -6.23 -18.94 29.39
N ASN A 162 -6.47 -20.21 29.75
CA ASN A 162 -6.29 -20.72 31.11
C ASN A 162 -4.89 -20.37 31.65
N GLY A 163 -4.82 -19.52 32.67
CA GLY A 163 -3.57 -19.14 33.34
C GLY A 163 -3.15 -17.68 33.18
N ASP A 164 -3.66 -16.94 32.18
CA ASP A 164 -3.33 -15.51 32.05
C ASP A 164 -4.22 -14.65 32.96
N SER A 165 -3.58 -13.85 33.81
CA SER A 165 -4.26 -12.82 34.61
C SER A 165 -4.75 -11.65 33.74
N GLY A 166 -4.16 -11.46 32.56
CA GLY A 166 -4.39 -10.33 31.65
C GLY A 166 -3.80 -9.00 32.11
N PHE A 167 -3.23 -8.95 33.32
CA PHE A 167 -2.65 -7.73 33.92
C PHE A 167 -1.14 -7.82 34.13
N ALA A 168 -0.58 -9.02 34.18
CA ALA A 168 0.85 -9.23 34.33
C ALA A 168 1.62 -8.88 33.06
N ASP A 169 2.82 -8.35 33.25
CA ASP A 169 3.81 -8.16 32.20
C ASP A 169 4.24 -9.53 31.63
N LEU A 170 4.48 -9.59 30.32
CA LEU A 170 4.72 -10.83 29.57
C LEU A 170 6.16 -10.92 29.07
N LEU A 171 6.81 -12.04 29.35
CA LEU A 171 8.07 -12.43 28.75
C LEU A 171 7.84 -13.28 27.49
N ALA A 172 8.92 -13.69 26.81
CA ALA A 172 8.83 -14.37 25.52
C ALA A 172 7.99 -15.65 25.53
N ASP A 173 8.25 -16.54 26.49
CA ASP A 173 7.54 -17.83 26.58
C ASP A 173 6.07 -17.63 26.97
N ASP A 174 5.79 -16.70 27.90
CA ASP A 174 4.42 -16.36 28.32
C ASP A 174 3.64 -15.72 27.17
N TYR A 175 4.26 -14.85 26.38
CA TYR A 175 3.65 -14.24 25.21
C TYR A 175 3.31 -15.30 24.15
N LEU A 176 4.24 -16.21 23.86
CA LEU A 176 4.01 -17.28 22.89
C LEU A 176 2.82 -18.15 23.31
N TYR A 177 2.78 -18.56 24.58
CA TYR A 177 1.71 -19.40 25.09
C TYR A 177 0.35 -18.67 25.12
N TYR A 178 0.28 -17.51 25.78
CA TYR A 178 -0.99 -16.82 26.02
C TYR A 178 -1.52 -16.03 24.82
N ARG A 179 -0.64 -15.58 23.91
CA ARG A 179 -1.06 -14.77 22.76
C ARG A 179 -1.03 -15.54 21.45
N LEU A 180 0.07 -16.22 21.14
CA LEU A 180 0.25 -16.83 19.82
C LEU A 180 -0.44 -18.21 19.75
N GLU A 181 -0.06 -19.14 20.62
CA GLU A 181 -0.59 -20.51 20.61
C GLU A 181 -2.07 -20.54 20.97
N ALA A 182 -2.50 -19.76 21.97
CA ALA A 182 -3.91 -19.65 22.33
C ALA A 182 -4.78 -19.15 21.15
N GLN A 183 -4.28 -18.21 20.34
CA GLN A 183 -5.01 -17.76 19.16
C GLN A 183 -5.01 -18.80 18.04
N GLN A 184 -3.88 -19.49 17.81
CA GLN A 184 -3.83 -20.60 16.85
C GLN A 184 -4.82 -21.71 17.20
N GLN A 185 -4.89 -22.12 18.47
CA GLN A 185 -5.83 -23.15 18.93
C GLN A 185 -7.28 -22.71 18.75
N ALA A 186 -7.62 -21.48 19.16
CA ALA A 186 -8.98 -20.94 18.99
C ALA A 186 -9.39 -20.89 17.52
N LEU A 187 -8.49 -20.45 16.63
CA LEU A 187 -8.73 -20.40 15.18
C LEU A 187 -8.86 -21.79 14.57
N ALA A 188 -8.04 -22.76 14.99
CA ALA A 188 -8.13 -24.13 14.52
C ALA A 188 -9.47 -24.77 14.90
N GLU A 189 -9.93 -24.56 16.14
CA GLU A 189 -11.25 -25.01 16.57
C GLU A 189 -12.40 -24.33 15.80
N GLU A 190 -12.29 -23.03 15.52
CA GLU A 190 -13.29 -22.31 14.74
C GLU A 190 -13.34 -22.83 13.29
N LEU A 191 -12.19 -23.02 12.65
CA LEU A 191 -12.09 -23.51 11.28
C LEU A 191 -12.65 -24.92 11.13
N THR A 192 -12.40 -25.82 12.07
CA THR A 192 -12.97 -27.18 12.03
C THR A 192 -14.50 -27.14 12.11
N LYS A 193 -15.07 -26.30 12.98
CA LYS A 193 -16.52 -26.07 13.08
C LYS A 193 -17.10 -25.47 11.79
N LEU A 194 -16.43 -24.47 11.21
CA LEU A 194 -16.83 -23.83 9.96
C LEU A 194 -16.75 -24.80 8.77
N GLN A 195 -15.71 -25.63 8.71
CA GLN A 195 -15.54 -26.64 7.67
C GLN A 195 -16.63 -27.70 7.73
N ALA A 196 -16.96 -28.22 8.92
CA ALA A 196 -18.06 -29.15 9.12
C ALA A 196 -19.42 -28.54 8.69
N THR A 197 -19.63 -27.27 9.02
CA THR A 197 -20.85 -26.53 8.61
C THR A 197 -20.92 -26.38 7.09
N ARG A 198 -19.81 -26.00 6.45
CA ARG A 198 -19.70 -25.89 4.99
C ARG A 198 -19.97 -27.22 4.29
N THR A 199 -19.40 -28.32 4.78
CA THR A 199 -19.63 -29.66 4.19
C THR A 199 -21.09 -30.08 4.32
N ASN A 200 -21.70 -29.86 5.49
CA ASN A 200 -23.11 -30.21 5.73
C ASN A 200 -24.07 -29.37 4.88
N LEU A 201 -23.79 -28.07 4.71
CA LEU A 201 -24.58 -27.21 3.82
C LEU A 201 -24.44 -27.61 2.35
N LYS A 202 -23.22 -27.91 1.91
CA LYS A 202 -22.94 -28.34 0.53
C LYS A 202 -23.65 -29.66 0.20
N THR A 203 -23.59 -30.65 1.10
CA THR A 203 -24.30 -31.92 0.91
C THR A 203 -25.81 -31.71 0.92
N GLY A 204 -26.34 -30.88 1.84
CA GLY A 204 -27.76 -30.53 1.88
C GLY A 204 -28.28 -29.89 0.58
N ILE A 205 -27.53 -28.94 0.02
CA ILE A 205 -27.87 -28.27 -1.25
C ILE A 205 -27.89 -29.25 -2.42
N PHE A 206 -26.88 -30.13 -2.53
CA PHE A 206 -26.86 -31.13 -3.61
C PHE A 206 -27.97 -32.17 -3.47
N LEU A 207 -28.29 -32.61 -2.25
CA LEU A 207 -29.40 -33.53 -2.01
C LEU A 207 -30.73 -32.88 -2.39
N LEU A 208 -30.97 -31.63 -1.99
CA LEU A 208 -32.19 -30.90 -2.35
C LEU A 208 -32.30 -30.63 -3.86
N GLY A 209 -31.19 -30.26 -4.50
CA GLY A 209 -31.13 -30.12 -5.96
C GLY A 209 -31.44 -31.44 -6.67
N GLY A 210 -30.87 -32.55 -6.21
CA GLY A 210 -31.13 -33.88 -6.74
C GLY A 210 -32.59 -34.32 -6.56
N ILE A 211 -33.18 -34.09 -5.39
CA ILE A 211 -34.59 -34.37 -5.12
C ILE A 211 -35.49 -33.55 -6.06
N SER A 212 -35.20 -32.26 -6.24
CA SER A 212 -35.98 -31.39 -7.13
C SER A 212 -35.97 -31.87 -8.59
N ALA A 213 -34.86 -32.42 -9.07
CA ALA A 213 -34.73 -32.96 -10.42
C ALA A 213 -35.39 -34.34 -10.59
N LEU A 214 -35.49 -35.13 -9.52
CA LEU A 214 -36.11 -36.46 -9.53
C LEU A 214 -37.64 -36.42 -9.40
N LEU A 215 -38.19 -35.43 -8.70
CA LEU A 215 -39.64 -35.30 -8.46
C LEU A 215 -40.52 -35.34 -9.74
N PRO A 216 -40.17 -34.67 -10.86
CA PRO A 216 -40.93 -34.75 -12.11
C PRO A 216 -40.91 -36.13 -12.78
N VAL A 217 -39.80 -36.86 -12.63
CA VAL A 217 -39.58 -38.17 -13.28
C VAL A 217 -40.40 -39.29 -12.62
N LEU A 218 -40.71 -39.13 -11.33
CA LEU A 218 -41.47 -40.11 -10.53
C LEU A 218 -43.00 -40.09 -10.76
N SER A 219 -43.48 -39.34 -11.77
CA SER A 219 -44.86 -39.38 -12.30
C SER A 219 -46.01 -39.34 -11.29
N LEU A 220 -45.78 -38.77 -10.10
CA LEU A 220 -46.79 -38.46 -9.10
C LEU A 220 -47.09 -36.95 -9.16
N ASN A 221 -48.31 -36.54 -8.81
CA ASN A 221 -48.87 -35.16 -8.88
C ASN A 221 -48.10 -34.07 -8.06
N TYR A 222 -46.82 -34.28 -7.76
CA TYR A 222 -45.95 -33.41 -6.98
C TYR A 222 -45.21 -32.35 -7.82
N SER A 223 -45.65 -32.03 -9.04
CA SER A 223 -45.04 -30.98 -9.88
C SER A 223 -44.94 -29.63 -9.16
N ILE A 224 -45.90 -29.36 -8.28
CA ILE A 224 -45.97 -28.15 -7.44
C ILE A 224 -44.85 -28.13 -6.38
N TRP A 225 -44.44 -29.29 -5.86
CA TRP A 225 -43.38 -29.40 -4.84
C TRP A 225 -41.96 -29.22 -5.39
N VAL A 226 -41.80 -29.30 -6.72
CA VAL A 226 -40.55 -28.96 -7.41
C VAL A 226 -40.19 -27.49 -7.16
N ALA A 227 -41.18 -26.60 -7.22
CA ALA A 227 -40.95 -25.17 -6.96
C ALA A 227 -40.48 -24.90 -5.52
N PHE A 228 -41.04 -25.61 -4.54
CA PHE A 228 -40.65 -25.48 -3.13
C PHE A 228 -39.24 -26.02 -2.86
N THR A 229 -38.91 -27.21 -3.38
CA THR A 229 -37.59 -27.82 -3.19
C THR A 229 -36.48 -27.03 -3.90
N LEU A 230 -36.77 -26.50 -5.09
CA LEU A 230 -35.87 -25.59 -5.80
C LEU A 230 -35.68 -24.28 -5.04
N ALA A 231 -36.77 -23.68 -4.54
CA ALA A 231 -36.69 -22.47 -3.73
C ALA A 231 -35.86 -22.67 -2.45
N LEU A 232 -36.04 -23.80 -1.77
CA LEU A 232 -35.25 -24.16 -0.59
C LEU A 232 -33.76 -24.32 -0.94
N ALA A 233 -33.43 -24.95 -2.06
CA ALA A 233 -32.06 -25.04 -2.55
C ALA A 233 -31.48 -23.65 -2.84
N THR A 234 -32.22 -22.76 -3.52
CA THR A 234 -31.78 -21.38 -3.82
C THR A 234 -31.60 -20.53 -2.56
N ALA A 235 -32.44 -20.73 -1.54
CA ALA A 235 -32.31 -20.03 -0.26
C ALA A 235 -31.06 -20.48 0.49
N LEU A 236 -30.75 -21.78 0.47
CA LEU A 236 -29.53 -22.33 1.08
C LEU A 236 -28.26 -21.89 0.32
N THR A 237 -28.30 -21.81 -1.02
CA THR A 237 -27.17 -21.26 -1.79
C THR A 237 -26.94 -19.79 -1.50
N LEU A 238 -28.02 -19.00 -1.41
CA LEU A 238 -27.94 -17.60 -1.02
C LEU A 238 -27.39 -17.47 0.41
N TRP A 239 -27.84 -18.32 1.34
CA TRP A 239 -27.31 -18.34 2.71
C TRP A 239 -25.83 -18.70 2.77
N TRP A 240 -25.37 -19.67 1.97
CA TRP A 240 -23.95 -20.00 1.84
C TRP A 240 -23.16 -18.77 1.37
N GLU A 241 -23.57 -18.15 0.26
CA GLU A 241 -22.89 -16.98 -0.30
C GLU A 241 -22.83 -15.82 0.70
N LEU A 242 -23.91 -15.59 1.45
CA LEU A 242 -23.97 -14.56 2.49
C LEU A 242 -23.07 -14.84 3.69
N CYS A 243 -22.92 -16.11 4.08
CA CYS A 243 -22.02 -16.50 5.16
C CYS A 243 -20.54 -16.35 4.78
N ARG A 244 -20.22 -16.24 3.48
CA ARG A 244 -18.85 -16.15 2.94
C ARG A 244 -17.91 -17.19 3.57
N LEU A 245 -18.40 -18.41 3.75
CA LEU A 245 -17.68 -19.48 4.47
C LEU A 245 -16.33 -19.80 3.81
N ASP A 246 -16.27 -19.80 2.47
CA ASP A 246 -15.04 -20.05 1.73
C ASP A 246 -13.97 -18.97 1.98
N GLU A 247 -14.38 -17.70 2.00
CA GLU A 247 -13.48 -16.57 2.27
C GLU A 247 -12.95 -16.62 3.70
N ARG A 248 -13.83 -16.86 4.68
CA ARG A 248 -13.43 -16.98 6.10
C ARG A 248 -12.47 -18.14 6.34
N ILE A 249 -12.72 -19.30 5.73
CA ILE A 249 -11.85 -20.47 5.84
C ILE A 249 -10.48 -20.18 5.22
N ASN A 250 -10.44 -19.60 4.02
CA ASN A 250 -9.19 -19.26 3.35
C ASN A 250 -8.37 -18.24 4.15
N GLN A 251 -9.01 -17.18 4.65
CA GLN A 251 -8.36 -16.17 5.49
C GLN A 251 -7.83 -16.76 6.80
N GLY A 252 -8.61 -17.61 7.47
CA GLY A 252 -8.17 -18.28 8.70
C GLY A 252 -6.99 -19.22 8.46
N ASN A 253 -7.00 -19.99 7.36
CA ASN A 253 -5.88 -20.86 6.99
C ASN A 253 -4.60 -20.06 6.71
N GLN A 254 -4.72 -18.95 5.96
CA GLN A 254 -3.59 -18.05 5.72
C GLN A 254 -3.04 -17.48 7.03
N LEU A 255 -3.92 -17.10 7.97
CA LEU A 255 -3.50 -16.60 9.27
C LEU A 255 -2.74 -17.68 10.06
N ILE A 256 -3.28 -18.89 10.17
CA ILE A 256 -2.62 -19.99 10.88
C ILE A 256 -1.24 -20.26 10.28
N LEU A 257 -1.13 -20.34 8.95
CA LEU A 257 0.16 -20.54 8.29
C LEU A 257 1.15 -19.42 8.63
N SER A 258 0.71 -18.15 8.58
CA SER A 258 1.57 -17.02 8.91
C SER A 258 2.01 -17.00 10.38
N LEU A 259 1.13 -17.40 11.32
CA LEU A 259 1.47 -17.51 12.73
C LEU A 259 2.41 -18.70 12.98
N ASN A 260 2.23 -19.82 12.29
CA ASN A 260 3.14 -20.97 12.38
C ASN A 260 4.54 -20.59 11.89
N LEU A 261 4.67 -19.89 10.76
CA LEU A 261 5.97 -19.42 10.28
C LEU A 261 6.71 -18.55 11.31
N ILE A 262 5.97 -17.70 12.02
CA ILE A 262 6.52 -16.85 13.08
C ILE A 262 6.96 -17.68 14.29
N HIS A 263 6.12 -18.63 14.70
CA HIS A 263 6.40 -19.56 15.80
C HIS A 263 7.61 -20.45 15.50
N ASP A 264 7.65 -21.08 14.32
CA ASP A 264 8.72 -21.97 13.87
C ASP A 264 10.05 -21.21 13.78
N ARG A 265 10.02 -19.95 13.30
CA ARG A 265 11.21 -19.09 13.29
C ARG A 265 11.75 -18.90 14.70
N TRP A 266 10.90 -18.58 15.69
CA TRP A 266 11.35 -18.41 17.06
C TRP A 266 11.94 -19.69 17.64
N GLN A 267 11.29 -20.83 17.43
CA GLN A 267 11.77 -22.13 17.90
C GLN A 267 13.06 -22.59 17.23
N SER A 268 13.33 -22.13 16.00
CA SER A 268 14.56 -22.46 15.28
C SER A 268 15.81 -21.75 15.82
N LEU A 269 15.66 -20.69 16.63
CA LEU A 269 16.77 -19.94 17.20
C LEU A 269 17.48 -20.76 18.28
N THR A 270 18.80 -20.69 18.31
CA THR A 270 19.58 -21.30 19.39
C THR A 270 19.42 -20.50 20.70
N PRO A 271 19.67 -21.10 21.88
CA PRO A 271 19.59 -20.40 23.16
C PRO A 271 20.46 -19.13 23.28
N GLN A 272 21.50 -19.00 22.45
CA GLN A 272 22.38 -17.83 22.39
C GLN A 272 21.83 -16.72 21.46
N GLU A 273 20.94 -17.07 20.55
CA GLU A 273 20.30 -16.17 19.57
C GLU A 273 18.95 -15.61 20.06
N HIS A 274 18.42 -16.12 21.19
CA HIS A 274 17.28 -15.53 21.91
C HIS A 274 17.66 -14.18 22.54
N THR A 275 17.84 -13.19 21.68
CA THR A 275 18.08 -11.80 22.05
C THR A 275 16.76 -11.08 22.23
N GLY A 276 16.73 -10.06 23.10
CA GLY A 276 15.54 -9.22 23.25
C GLY A 276 15.11 -8.51 21.96
N ASN A 277 16.01 -8.31 21.00
CA ASN A 277 15.68 -7.73 19.70
C ASN A 277 14.87 -8.70 18.82
N GLU A 278 15.26 -9.98 18.77
CA GLU A 278 14.46 -11.00 18.07
C GLU A 278 13.10 -11.17 18.75
N PHE A 279 13.02 -11.03 20.08
CA PHE A 279 11.75 -11.04 20.80
C PHE A 279 10.86 -9.85 20.43
N PHE A 280 11.41 -8.65 20.30
CA PHE A 280 10.65 -7.48 19.83
C PHE A 280 10.15 -7.66 18.39
N GLN A 281 10.98 -8.21 17.51
CA GLN A 281 10.57 -8.52 16.13
C GLN A 281 9.47 -9.58 16.09
N LEU A 282 9.55 -10.62 16.93
CA LEU A 282 8.51 -11.62 17.10
C LEU A 282 7.16 -10.97 17.43
N VAL A 283 7.12 -10.19 18.52
CA VAL A 283 5.87 -9.55 18.99
C VAL A 283 5.30 -8.62 17.93
N LEU A 284 6.13 -7.77 17.32
CA LEU A 284 5.67 -6.84 16.28
C LEU A 284 5.15 -7.56 15.04
N ALA A 285 5.81 -8.64 14.61
CA ALA A 285 5.37 -9.45 13.49
C ALA A 285 4.02 -10.14 13.78
N THR A 286 3.88 -10.77 14.96
CA THR A 286 2.65 -11.44 15.38
C THR A 286 1.48 -10.46 15.44
N GLU A 287 1.65 -9.33 16.13
CA GLU A 287 0.60 -8.32 16.28
C GLU A 287 0.22 -7.66 14.95
N LYS A 288 1.19 -7.44 14.05
CA LYS A 288 0.93 -6.92 12.71
C LYS A 288 0.11 -7.91 11.87
N VAL A 289 0.46 -9.18 11.90
CA VAL A 289 -0.25 -10.25 11.16
C VAL A 289 -1.68 -10.40 11.66
N LEU A 290 -1.88 -10.55 12.98
CA LEU A 290 -3.20 -10.65 13.60
C LEU A 290 -4.08 -9.43 13.28
N TRP A 291 -3.51 -8.23 13.35
CA TRP A 291 -4.26 -7.01 13.05
C TRP A 291 -4.57 -6.85 11.56
N SER A 292 -3.64 -7.21 10.66
CA SER A 292 -3.82 -7.06 9.22
C SER A 292 -5.07 -7.76 8.68
N GLN A 293 -5.42 -8.93 9.25
CA GLN A 293 -6.64 -9.67 8.90
C GLN A 293 -7.91 -8.85 9.18
N HIS A 294 -7.92 -8.10 10.28
CA HIS A 294 -9.06 -7.28 10.71
C HIS A 294 -9.16 -5.95 9.95
N ASN A 295 -8.18 -5.66 9.08
CA ASN A 295 -7.92 -4.34 8.50
C ASN A 295 -8.20 -4.23 7.00
N LEU A 296 -8.68 -5.30 6.36
CA LEU A 296 -8.96 -5.34 4.91
C LEU A 296 -9.96 -4.26 4.46
N THR A 297 -10.77 -3.71 5.36
CA THR A 297 -11.74 -2.64 5.06
C THR A 297 -11.28 -1.24 5.54
N LEU A 298 -10.14 -1.13 6.24
CA LEU A 298 -9.68 0.10 6.92
C LEU A 298 -8.67 0.93 6.13
N VAL A 299 -8.32 0.52 4.90
CA VAL A 299 -7.50 1.34 3.99
C VAL A 299 -8.18 2.68 3.68
N GLN A 300 -9.51 2.71 3.68
CA GLN A 300 -10.30 3.95 3.50
C GLN A 300 -10.31 4.85 4.75
N MET A 301 -10.11 4.31 5.96
CA MET A 301 -10.11 5.10 7.20
C MET A 301 -8.74 5.72 7.50
N ARG A 302 -7.65 5.06 7.12
CA ARG A 302 -6.29 5.60 7.27
C ARG A 302 -6.05 6.89 6.47
N GLN A 303 -6.70 7.04 5.32
CA GLN A 303 -6.61 8.25 4.50
C GLN A 303 -7.29 9.46 5.16
N ALA A 304 -8.34 9.25 5.97
CA ALA A 304 -9.02 10.32 6.69
C ALA A 304 -8.27 10.76 7.98
N VAL A 305 -7.59 9.82 8.65
CA VAL A 305 -6.88 10.08 9.91
C VAL A 305 -5.43 10.56 9.70
N GLY A 306 -4.89 10.44 8.49
CA GLY A 306 -3.56 10.95 8.13
C GLY A 306 -3.36 12.46 8.36
N GLN A 307 -4.45 13.21 8.58
CA GLN A 307 -4.40 14.65 8.85
C GLN A 307 -4.38 15.03 10.34
N LEU A 308 -4.39 14.06 11.28
CA LEU A 308 -4.39 14.33 12.74
C LEU A 308 -3.34 13.55 13.56
N GLN A 309 -2.24 13.06 12.98
CA GLN A 309 -1.23 12.34 13.76
C GLN A 309 -0.16 13.26 14.38
N ASN A 310 -0.44 13.59 15.63
CA ASN A 310 0.38 14.23 16.66
C ASN A 310 1.16 13.12 17.48
N PRO A 311 1.96 13.41 18.53
CA PRO A 311 3.36 12.98 18.76
C PRO A 311 3.63 11.54 19.25
N SER A 312 2.61 10.69 19.46
CA SER A 312 2.76 9.42 20.19
C SER A 312 3.42 8.27 19.40
N ARG A 313 3.89 8.53 18.17
CA ARG A 313 4.80 7.64 17.43
C ARG A 313 6.19 7.60 18.06
N ASP A 314 6.55 8.61 18.86
CA ASP A 314 7.91 8.75 19.38
C ASP A 314 8.31 7.62 20.34
N LEU A 315 7.47 7.15 21.27
CA LEU A 315 7.93 6.18 22.29
C LEU A 315 8.26 4.78 21.74
N LEU A 316 7.46 4.22 20.80
CA LEU A 316 7.79 2.93 20.19
C LEU A 316 8.97 3.04 19.22
N VAL A 317 9.08 4.16 18.49
CA VAL A 317 10.21 4.42 17.59
C VAL A 317 11.49 4.66 18.39
N GLU A 318 11.41 5.40 19.49
CA GLU A 318 12.49 5.66 20.44
C GLU A 318 12.97 4.38 21.12
N ILE A 319 12.08 3.40 21.37
CA ILE A 319 12.47 2.08 21.91
C ILE A 319 13.11 1.19 20.84
N LEU A 320 12.67 1.27 19.59
CA LEU A 320 13.33 0.58 18.48
C LEU A 320 14.75 1.09 18.23
N ASP A 321 15.02 2.36 18.55
CA ASP A 321 16.34 3.00 18.43
C ASP A 321 17.21 2.86 19.70
N LYS A 322 16.66 2.42 20.83
CA LYS A 322 17.38 2.19 22.10
C LYS A 322 17.78 0.71 22.26
N PRO A 323 18.93 0.41 22.90
CA PRO A 323 19.27 -0.96 23.25
C PRO A 323 18.23 -1.53 24.22
N VAL A 324 17.82 -2.79 23.99
CA VAL A 324 16.79 -3.48 24.77
C VAL A 324 17.08 -3.38 26.28
N PRO A 325 16.08 -3.05 27.12
CA PRO A 325 16.25 -2.98 28.57
C PRO A 325 16.96 -4.22 29.14
N GLU A 326 17.97 -4.02 29.99
CA GLU A 326 18.78 -5.11 30.58
C GLU A 326 17.94 -6.15 31.33
N GLU A 327 16.76 -5.76 31.85
CA GLU A 327 15.82 -6.66 32.53
C GLU A 327 15.29 -7.78 31.61
N ILE A 328 15.01 -7.47 30.34
CA ILE A 328 14.55 -8.45 29.34
C ILE A 328 15.70 -9.39 28.99
N ASN A 329 16.92 -8.87 28.78
CA ASN A 329 18.10 -9.70 28.51
C ASN A 329 18.48 -10.59 29.70
N ARG A 330 18.34 -10.10 30.95
CA ARG A 330 18.59 -10.88 32.18
C ARG A 330 17.54 -11.98 32.39
N ALA A 331 16.28 -11.71 32.07
CA ALA A 331 15.20 -12.69 32.16
C ALA A 331 15.29 -13.81 31.10
N LEU A 332 15.89 -13.53 29.94
CA LEU A 332 16.12 -14.49 28.84
C LEU A 332 17.37 -15.37 29.04
N LEU A 333 18.29 -15.02 29.96
CA LEU A 333 19.57 -15.72 30.22
C LEU A 333 19.63 -16.61 31.50
N PRO A 334 18.57 -17.28 32.01
CA PRO A 334 18.65 -17.92 33.33
C PRO A 334 19.45 -19.24 33.37
N LYS A 335 19.93 -19.79 32.24
CA LYS A 335 20.52 -21.14 32.20
C LYS A 335 22.06 -21.23 32.22
N LEU A 336 22.80 -20.14 32.41
CA LEU A 336 24.28 -20.19 32.38
C LEU A 336 24.98 -20.04 33.74
N GLN A 337 24.29 -20.18 34.86
CA GLN A 337 24.95 -20.17 36.16
C GLN A 337 24.50 -21.30 37.07
N THR A 338 25.08 -22.49 36.87
CA THR A 338 25.47 -23.35 38.00
C THR A 338 26.62 -24.29 37.64
N LYS A 339 27.73 -24.09 38.39
CA LYS A 339 28.82 -25.02 38.78
C LYS A 339 30.12 -25.10 37.96
N PRO A 340 31.25 -25.36 38.65
CA PRO A 340 32.50 -24.62 38.49
C PRO A 340 33.56 -25.39 37.71
N GLN A 341 34.61 -24.65 37.33
CA GLN A 341 35.83 -25.11 36.68
C GLN A 341 36.33 -26.46 37.21
N ALA A 342 36.42 -27.45 36.30
CA ALA A 342 37.31 -28.60 36.42
C ALA A 342 37.79 -29.01 35.01
N GLU A 343 39.10 -28.88 34.87
CA GLU A 343 40.09 -29.52 33.99
C GLU A 343 39.63 -30.49 32.87
N THR A 344 40.17 -30.20 31.68
CA THR A 344 40.80 -31.08 30.69
C THR A 344 40.32 -32.53 30.57
N GLU A 345 39.83 -32.92 29.39
CA GLU A 345 40.31 -34.10 28.65
C GLU A 345 39.78 -34.10 27.21
N THR A 346 40.73 -34.05 26.27
CA THR A 346 40.52 -34.35 24.85
C THR A 346 40.31 -35.85 24.68
N GLU A 347 39.15 -36.26 24.20
CA GLU A 347 38.98 -37.57 23.55
C GLU A 347 38.34 -37.39 22.17
N THR A 348 39.18 -37.61 21.16
CA THR A 348 38.82 -37.94 19.78
C THR A 348 38.10 -39.28 19.72
N LEU A 349 36.90 -39.30 19.15
CA LEU A 349 36.34 -40.51 18.53
C LEU A 349 35.75 -40.16 17.16
N THR A 350 36.36 -40.77 16.16
CA THR A 350 36.01 -40.86 14.74
C THR A 350 34.68 -41.60 14.55
N ALA A 351 33.80 -41.08 13.69
CA ALA A 351 32.69 -41.84 13.11
C ALA A 351 32.68 -41.62 11.59
N GLU A 352 32.69 -42.74 10.87
CA GLU A 352 32.83 -42.90 9.43
C GLU A 352 31.65 -42.31 8.66
N VAL A 353 31.94 -41.65 7.53
CA VAL A 353 30.94 -41.19 6.57
C VAL A 353 30.71 -42.30 5.54
N GLU A 354 29.52 -42.89 5.59
CA GLU A 354 29.05 -43.84 4.59
C GLU A 354 28.55 -43.07 3.34
N VAL A 355 29.21 -43.30 2.20
CA VAL A 355 28.87 -42.69 0.91
C VAL A 355 27.79 -43.53 0.22
N ILE A 356 26.62 -42.93 -0.03
CA ILE A 356 25.56 -43.50 -0.85
C ILE A 356 25.54 -42.75 -2.21
N PRO A 357 25.53 -43.45 -3.36
CA PRO A 357 25.88 -42.89 -4.67
C PRO A 357 24.79 -42.02 -5.33
N GLU A 358 25.26 -41.05 -6.12
CA GLU A 358 24.48 -40.12 -6.95
C GLU A 358 23.52 -40.86 -7.90
N THR A 359 22.22 -40.62 -7.75
CA THR A 359 21.22 -40.95 -8.78
C THR A 359 21.06 -39.75 -9.69
N THR A 360 21.48 -39.90 -10.95
CA THR A 360 21.38 -38.92 -12.03
C THR A 360 19.90 -38.72 -12.40
N VAL A 361 19.31 -37.61 -11.93
CA VAL A 361 18.06 -37.09 -12.48
C VAL A 361 18.43 -36.16 -13.63
N ILE A 362 18.10 -36.57 -14.86
CA ILE A 362 18.23 -35.73 -16.06
C ILE A 362 17.20 -34.61 -15.92
N VAL A 363 17.67 -33.41 -15.55
CA VAL A 363 16.89 -32.19 -15.61
C VAL A 363 16.83 -31.74 -17.08
N GLU A 364 15.64 -31.83 -17.68
CA GLU A 364 15.34 -31.24 -18.97
C GLU A 364 15.51 -29.72 -18.86
N LYS A 365 16.51 -29.18 -19.57
CA LYS A 365 16.75 -27.74 -19.67
C LYS A 365 15.56 -27.10 -20.41
N VAL A 366 14.64 -26.53 -19.65
CA VAL A 366 13.70 -25.53 -20.18
C VAL A 366 14.53 -24.33 -20.62
N GLN A 367 14.63 -24.12 -21.93
CA GLN A 367 15.23 -22.92 -22.50
C GLN A 367 14.40 -21.70 -22.07
N PRO A 368 15.03 -20.60 -21.63
CA PRO A 368 14.32 -19.36 -21.37
C PRO A 368 13.62 -18.88 -22.66
N PRO A 369 12.43 -18.25 -22.56
CA PRO A 369 11.72 -17.72 -23.72
C PRO A 369 12.63 -16.80 -24.52
N GLN A 370 12.65 -16.97 -25.85
CA GLN A 370 13.35 -16.07 -26.75
C GLN A 370 12.72 -14.68 -26.66
N GLU A 371 13.46 -13.71 -26.12
CA GLU A 371 13.14 -12.29 -26.22
C GLU A 371 13.07 -11.91 -27.70
N GLU A 372 11.90 -11.43 -28.14
CA GLU A 372 11.77 -10.74 -29.41
C GLU A 372 12.71 -9.53 -29.41
N PRO A 373 13.37 -9.20 -30.54
CA PRO A 373 14.31 -8.10 -30.57
C PRO A 373 13.60 -6.78 -30.24
N GLU A 374 13.91 -6.23 -29.06
CA GLU A 374 13.52 -4.87 -28.67
C GLU A 374 13.94 -3.90 -29.78
N LYS A 375 12.96 -3.11 -30.26
CA LYS A 375 13.25 -2.01 -31.17
C LYS A 375 14.24 -1.07 -30.49
N PRO A 376 15.28 -0.59 -31.18
CA PRO A 376 16.28 0.26 -30.55
C PRO A 376 15.65 1.57 -30.10
N VAL A 377 15.57 1.77 -28.78
CA VAL A 377 15.27 3.06 -28.15
C VAL A 377 16.32 4.06 -28.65
N LYS A 378 15.88 5.15 -29.29
CA LYS A 378 16.77 6.21 -29.80
C LYS A 378 17.30 7.01 -28.61
N LYS A 379 18.42 6.57 -28.05
CA LYS A 379 19.08 7.16 -26.87
C LYS A 379 19.43 8.64 -27.07
N GLY A 380 18.97 9.50 -26.15
CA GLY A 380 19.45 10.89 -25.96
C GLY A 380 18.46 12.03 -26.21
N LEU A 381 17.17 11.75 -26.44
CA LEU A 381 16.12 12.78 -26.59
C LEU A 381 15.45 13.11 -25.24
N PRO A 382 15.02 14.37 -25.00
CA PRO A 382 14.26 14.74 -23.81
C PRO A 382 12.93 13.98 -23.72
N HIS A 383 12.52 13.63 -22.50
CA HIS A 383 11.37 12.74 -22.26
C HIS A 383 10.05 13.50 -22.15
N ALA A 384 9.08 13.16 -22.99
CA ALA A 384 7.74 13.76 -23.02
C ALA A 384 6.66 12.74 -22.62
N PHE A 385 6.04 12.99 -21.46
CA PHE A 385 4.95 12.16 -20.95
C PHE A 385 3.59 12.68 -21.40
N VAL A 386 2.76 11.81 -21.96
CA VAL A 386 1.43 12.14 -22.50
C VAL A 386 0.33 11.68 -21.55
N VAL A 387 -0.38 12.66 -21.00
CA VAL A 387 -1.54 12.47 -20.12
C VAL A 387 -2.81 12.63 -20.94
N MET A 388 -3.52 11.54 -21.21
CA MET A 388 -4.74 11.57 -22.01
C MET A 388 -5.70 10.42 -21.64
N PRO A 389 -7.00 10.54 -21.95
CA PRO A 389 -7.93 9.41 -21.84
C PRO A 389 -7.54 8.26 -22.78
N PHE A 390 -7.93 7.03 -22.43
CA PHE A 390 -7.66 5.84 -23.24
C PHE A 390 -8.88 5.39 -24.06
N GLY A 391 -8.59 4.88 -25.26
CA GLY A 391 -9.58 4.26 -26.14
C GLY A 391 -10.66 5.22 -26.63
N LYS A 392 -11.84 4.66 -26.87
CA LYS A 392 -12.99 5.39 -27.38
C LYS A 392 -13.85 5.94 -26.23
N LYS A 393 -14.00 7.25 -26.13
CA LYS A 393 -14.78 7.89 -25.05
C LYS A 393 -15.79 8.89 -25.61
N GLN A 394 -16.91 9.05 -24.91
CA GLN A 394 -17.93 10.02 -25.29
C GLN A 394 -17.45 11.44 -24.97
N GLY A 395 -17.35 12.27 -25.99
CA GLY A 395 -17.13 13.70 -25.88
C GLY A 395 -18.40 14.46 -25.50
N ARG A 396 -18.25 15.74 -25.12
CA ARG A 396 -19.40 16.62 -24.92
C ARG A 396 -20.07 16.89 -26.26
N GLY A 397 -21.34 16.49 -26.37
CA GLY A 397 -22.11 16.52 -27.63
C GLY A 397 -22.48 15.14 -28.18
N GLY A 398 -22.08 14.06 -27.50
CA GLY A 398 -22.45 12.68 -27.88
C GLY A 398 -21.57 12.07 -28.99
N VAL A 399 -20.63 12.84 -29.54
CA VAL A 399 -19.61 12.36 -30.49
C VAL A 399 -18.59 11.50 -29.74
N LEU A 400 -18.23 10.37 -30.32
CA LEU A 400 -17.32 9.40 -29.72
C LEU A 400 -15.91 9.63 -30.24
N ILE A 401 -15.01 10.04 -29.35
CA ILE A 401 -13.62 10.43 -29.66
C ILE A 401 -12.70 9.22 -29.49
N ASP A 402 -11.85 8.95 -30.48
CA ASP A 402 -10.85 7.87 -30.47
C ASP A 402 -9.48 8.40 -30.06
N PHE A 403 -9.20 8.33 -28.77
CA PHE A 403 -7.95 8.81 -28.19
C PHE A 403 -6.73 7.97 -28.59
N ASN A 404 -6.92 6.73 -29.04
CA ASN A 404 -5.81 5.92 -29.52
C ASN A 404 -5.32 6.42 -30.88
N ARG A 405 -6.24 6.80 -31.78
CA ARG A 405 -5.86 7.42 -33.06
C ARG A 405 -5.29 8.81 -32.87
N ILE A 406 -5.84 9.61 -31.95
CA ILE A 406 -5.27 10.92 -31.63
C ILE A 406 -3.82 10.80 -31.15
N TYR A 407 -3.52 9.81 -30.31
CA TYR A 407 -2.14 9.56 -29.89
C TYR A 407 -1.23 9.14 -31.06
N GLN A 408 -1.62 8.12 -31.82
CA GLN A 408 -0.78 7.51 -32.85
C GLN A 408 -0.60 8.41 -34.08
N ASP A 409 -1.65 9.11 -34.51
CA ASP A 409 -1.67 9.84 -35.78
C ASP A 409 -1.29 11.32 -35.62
N LEU A 410 -1.51 11.92 -34.43
CA LEU A 410 -1.30 13.34 -34.17
C LEU A 410 -0.22 13.60 -33.10
N ILE A 411 -0.40 13.12 -31.86
CA ILE A 411 0.45 13.52 -30.72
C ILE A 411 1.85 12.93 -30.81
N LYS A 412 1.96 11.60 -30.95
CA LYS A 412 3.25 10.88 -31.02
C LYS A 412 4.15 11.38 -32.15
N PRO A 413 3.70 11.46 -33.42
CA PRO A 413 4.54 11.97 -34.50
C PRO A 413 4.92 13.45 -34.30
N ALA A 414 4.04 14.27 -33.72
CA ALA A 414 4.37 15.66 -33.42
C ALA A 414 5.44 15.79 -32.34
N LEU A 415 5.40 14.98 -31.28
CA LEU A 415 6.42 14.99 -30.23
C LEU A 415 7.77 14.45 -30.72
N GLU A 416 7.75 13.36 -31.50
CA GLU A 416 8.97 12.79 -32.09
C GLU A 416 9.62 13.76 -33.09
N GLU A 417 8.84 14.44 -33.93
CA GLU A 417 9.35 15.48 -34.84
C GLU A 417 9.85 16.70 -34.06
N ALA A 418 9.21 17.05 -32.94
CA ALA A 418 9.67 18.12 -32.07
C ALA A 418 11.01 17.82 -31.39
N GLY A 419 11.46 16.55 -31.41
CA GLY A 419 12.72 16.09 -30.83
C GLY A 419 12.58 15.53 -29.41
N PHE A 420 11.39 15.04 -29.05
CA PHE A 420 11.13 14.38 -27.76
C PHE A 420 10.92 12.88 -27.94
N GLU A 421 11.26 12.12 -26.90
CA GLU A 421 10.78 10.75 -26.74
C GLU A 421 9.36 10.80 -26.18
N SER A 422 8.37 10.36 -26.98
CA SER A 422 6.96 10.32 -26.56
C SER A 422 6.68 9.04 -25.79
N PHE A 423 6.15 9.17 -24.58
CA PHE A 423 5.73 8.06 -23.74
C PHE A 423 4.31 8.25 -23.23
N ARG A 424 3.49 7.20 -23.34
CA ARG A 424 2.13 7.14 -22.78
C ARG A 424 2.01 5.92 -21.87
N ALA A 425 1.35 6.07 -20.73
CA ALA A 425 1.34 5.08 -19.65
C ALA A 425 0.80 3.67 -20.02
N ASP A 426 0.11 3.50 -21.15
CA ASP A 426 -0.35 2.19 -21.63
C ASP A 426 0.67 1.47 -22.55
N GLU A 427 1.79 2.10 -22.89
CA GLU A 427 2.90 1.47 -23.62
C GLU A 427 3.84 0.66 -22.70
N GLU A 428 3.66 0.76 -21.37
CA GLU A 428 4.46 0.03 -20.37
C GLU A 428 4.03 -1.44 -20.26
N SER A 429 4.89 -2.34 -20.73
CA SER A 429 4.65 -3.80 -20.75
C SER A 429 5.22 -4.54 -19.53
N MET A 430 5.81 -3.82 -18.57
CA MET A 430 6.43 -4.41 -17.38
C MET A 430 5.40 -4.62 -16.26
N SER A 431 5.43 -5.77 -15.58
CA SER A 431 4.56 -6.01 -14.43
C SER A 431 5.03 -5.20 -13.22
N GLY A 432 4.32 -4.12 -12.90
CA GLY A 432 4.60 -3.20 -11.78
C GLY A 432 3.32 -2.52 -11.27
N ASP A 433 3.45 -1.70 -10.22
CA ASP A 433 2.34 -0.91 -9.68
C ASP A 433 2.17 0.37 -10.52
N ILE A 434 1.23 0.30 -11.46
CA ILE A 434 0.87 1.34 -12.45
C ILE A 434 0.75 2.75 -11.82
N LEU A 435 0.30 2.84 -10.56
CA LEU A 435 0.13 4.12 -9.88
C LEU A 435 1.46 4.76 -9.47
N THR A 436 2.45 3.96 -9.07
CA THR A 436 3.75 4.49 -8.66
C THR A 436 4.57 4.96 -9.86
N ASP A 437 4.48 4.24 -10.97
CA ASP A 437 5.17 4.56 -12.21
C ASP A 437 4.62 5.86 -12.84
N MET A 438 3.29 6.03 -12.85
CA MET A 438 2.65 7.28 -13.30
C MET A 438 3.11 8.53 -12.53
N PHE A 439 3.19 8.49 -11.19
CA PHE A 439 3.66 9.65 -10.42
C PHE A 439 5.13 9.97 -10.64
N GLN A 440 5.94 8.94 -10.84
CA GLN A 440 7.34 9.10 -11.21
C GLN A 440 7.47 9.81 -12.56
N GLU A 441 6.68 9.41 -13.55
CA GLU A 441 6.67 10.05 -14.86
C GLU A 441 6.23 11.53 -14.78
N LEU A 442 5.18 11.83 -14.01
CA LEU A 442 4.74 13.21 -13.79
C LEU A 442 5.80 14.08 -13.09
N LEU A 443 6.66 13.48 -12.27
CA LEU A 443 7.76 14.19 -11.62
C LEU A 443 8.97 14.36 -12.56
N LEU A 444 9.40 13.29 -13.21
CA LEU A 444 10.68 13.20 -13.90
C LEU A 444 10.62 13.69 -15.34
N ALA A 445 9.50 13.53 -16.04
CA ALA A 445 9.38 13.93 -17.43
C ALA A 445 9.74 15.42 -17.63
N ASP A 446 10.52 15.66 -18.70
CA ASP A 446 10.97 16.99 -19.09
C ASP A 446 9.79 17.84 -19.56
N LEU A 447 8.87 17.21 -20.28
CA LEU A 447 7.64 17.81 -20.79
C LEU A 447 6.44 16.91 -20.47
N VAL A 448 5.34 17.50 -20.04
CA VAL A 448 4.04 16.81 -19.95
C VAL A 448 3.07 17.45 -20.93
N LEU A 449 2.48 16.63 -21.80
CA LEU A 449 1.42 17.05 -22.71
C LEU A 449 0.09 16.46 -22.22
N THR A 450 -0.89 17.31 -21.95
CA THR A 450 -2.17 16.92 -21.36
C THR A 450 -3.33 17.17 -22.33
N ASP A 451 -4.11 16.13 -22.63
CA ASP A 451 -5.32 16.23 -23.45
C ASP A 451 -6.58 16.44 -22.60
N LEU A 452 -7.16 17.65 -22.71
CA LEU A 452 -8.32 18.12 -21.94
C LEU A 452 -9.63 18.11 -22.75
N SER A 453 -9.69 17.34 -23.83
CA SER A 453 -10.85 17.26 -24.73
C SER A 453 -12.14 16.79 -24.03
N ILE A 454 -12.03 15.99 -22.97
CA ILE A 454 -13.17 15.52 -22.15
C ILE A 454 -12.93 15.76 -20.65
N ASP A 455 -14.01 15.71 -19.86
CA ASP A 455 -13.95 15.80 -18.40
C ASP A 455 -13.54 14.47 -17.77
N ASN A 456 -12.28 14.08 -17.95
CA ASN A 456 -11.73 12.88 -17.32
C ASN A 456 -11.09 13.23 -15.97
N ALA A 457 -11.64 12.67 -14.89
CA ALA A 457 -11.15 12.88 -13.53
C ALA A 457 -9.67 12.48 -13.35
N ASN A 458 -9.21 11.41 -14.00
CA ASN A 458 -7.83 10.94 -13.89
C ASN A 458 -6.86 11.93 -14.54
N VAL A 459 -7.19 12.41 -15.74
CA VAL A 459 -6.40 13.42 -16.46
C VAL A 459 -6.27 14.71 -15.65
N PHE A 460 -7.36 15.17 -15.02
CA PHE A 460 -7.31 16.35 -14.16
C PHE A 460 -6.49 16.12 -12.89
N TYR A 461 -6.55 14.92 -12.31
CA TYR A 461 -5.76 14.56 -11.16
C TYR A 461 -4.26 14.58 -11.48
N GLU A 462 -3.85 13.93 -12.57
CA GLU A 462 -2.46 13.90 -13.05
C GLU A 462 -1.94 15.31 -13.39
N LEU A 463 -2.78 16.13 -14.03
CA LEU A 463 -2.47 17.53 -14.30
C LEU A 463 -2.27 18.33 -13.01
N GLY A 464 -3.15 18.16 -12.02
CA GLY A 464 -3.04 18.83 -10.73
C GLY A 464 -1.75 18.47 -9.98
N VAL A 465 -1.35 17.20 -10.07
CA VAL A 465 -0.09 16.70 -9.50
C VAL A 465 1.11 17.33 -10.22
N ARG A 466 1.11 17.37 -11.55
CA ARG A 466 2.17 18.04 -12.32
C ARG A 466 2.27 19.53 -11.97
N HIS A 467 1.14 20.22 -11.83
CA HIS A 467 1.12 21.62 -11.37
C HIS A 467 1.78 21.80 -9.99
N ALA A 468 1.59 20.84 -9.07
CA ALA A 468 2.13 20.93 -7.72
C ALA A 468 3.62 20.58 -7.64
N LEU A 469 4.10 19.68 -8.51
CA LEU A 469 5.48 19.18 -8.47
C LEU A 469 6.46 19.97 -9.31
N ARG A 470 6.04 20.57 -10.43
CA ARG A 470 6.96 21.22 -11.38
C ARG A 470 6.43 22.58 -11.84
N LYS A 471 7.33 23.55 -11.91
CA LYS A 471 7.02 24.92 -12.35
C LYS A 471 6.88 25.04 -13.87
N ARG A 472 7.57 24.19 -14.65
CA ARG A 472 7.67 24.27 -16.12
C ARG A 472 7.43 22.93 -16.84
N GLY A 473 7.45 22.96 -18.16
CA GLY A 473 7.34 21.78 -19.02
C GLY A 473 5.94 21.18 -19.03
N LEU A 474 4.94 22.00 -19.37
CA LEU A 474 3.54 21.59 -19.44
C LEU A 474 2.87 22.22 -20.67
N VAL A 475 2.17 21.41 -21.45
CA VAL A 475 1.42 21.84 -22.64
C VAL A 475 0.02 21.25 -22.57
N HIS A 476 -1.01 22.08 -22.71
CA HIS A 476 -2.40 21.62 -22.77
C HIS A 476 -2.89 21.60 -24.21
N ILE A 477 -3.61 20.54 -24.58
CA ILE A 477 -4.32 20.43 -25.85
C ILE A 477 -5.81 20.13 -25.62
N GLN A 478 -6.67 20.49 -26.57
CA GLN A 478 -8.09 20.15 -26.52
C GLN A 478 -8.72 20.09 -27.91
N CYS A 479 -9.77 19.28 -28.07
CA CYS A 479 -10.60 19.23 -29.27
C CYS A 479 -12.07 19.52 -28.95
N GLY A 480 -12.72 20.33 -29.81
CA GLY A 480 -14.18 20.53 -29.82
C GLY A 480 -14.79 21.17 -28.57
N ARG A 481 -13.98 21.75 -27.68
CA ARG A 481 -14.43 22.23 -26.36
C ARG A 481 -14.51 23.75 -26.26
N ALA A 482 -15.69 24.25 -25.86
CA ALA A 482 -15.96 25.69 -25.74
C ALA A 482 -15.51 26.33 -24.40
N TYR A 483 -15.38 25.54 -23.33
CA TYR A 483 -14.98 26.03 -22.01
C TYR A 483 -14.23 24.97 -21.20
N LEU A 484 -13.17 25.36 -20.49
CA LEU A 484 -12.44 24.54 -19.52
C LEU A 484 -12.93 24.80 -18.08
N PRO A 485 -12.67 23.89 -17.12
CA PRO A 485 -12.94 24.14 -15.70
C PRO A 485 -12.24 25.42 -15.21
N TYR A 486 -12.85 26.10 -14.25
CA TYR A 486 -12.44 27.43 -13.79
C TYR A 486 -10.96 27.51 -13.39
N ASP A 487 -10.45 26.50 -12.68
CA ASP A 487 -9.07 26.46 -12.18
C ASP A 487 -8.01 26.30 -13.28
N ILE A 488 -8.40 25.85 -14.48
CA ILE A 488 -7.48 25.60 -15.62
C ILE A 488 -7.76 26.56 -16.79
N PHE A 489 -8.89 27.30 -16.75
CA PHE A 489 -9.35 28.15 -17.85
C PHE A 489 -8.35 29.26 -18.25
N ASN A 490 -7.57 29.77 -17.29
CA ASN A 490 -6.57 30.81 -17.55
C ASN A 490 -5.26 30.28 -18.15
N VAL A 491 -5.08 28.95 -18.26
CA VAL A 491 -3.92 28.35 -18.90
C VAL A 491 -4.16 28.24 -20.40
N ARG A 492 -3.16 28.63 -21.20
CA ARG A 492 -3.25 28.56 -22.66
C ARG A 492 -3.33 27.10 -23.11
N THR A 493 -4.47 26.73 -23.69
CA THR A 493 -4.72 25.39 -24.24
C THR A 493 -4.77 25.45 -25.77
N LEU A 494 -4.00 24.59 -26.44
CA LEU A 494 -3.93 24.53 -27.88
C LEU A 494 -5.14 23.73 -28.44
N PRO A 495 -5.99 24.35 -29.29
CA PRO A 495 -7.05 23.61 -29.94
C PRO A 495 -6.52 22.74 -31.09
N TYR A 496 -7.05 21.54 -31.25
CA TYR A 496 -6.88 20.67 -32.43
C TYR A 496 -8.25 20.19 -32.94
N HIS A 497 -8.29 19.68 -34.17
CA HIS A 497 -9.52 19.34 -34.88
C HIS A 497 -9.73 17.83 -34.97
N CYS A 498 -10.97 17.41 -34.73
CA CYS A 498 -11.41 16.04 -34.89
C CYS A 498 -12.52 15.96 -35.95
N ASP A 499 -12.55 14.87 -36.71
CA ASP A 499 -13.59 14.56 -37.69
C ASP A 499 -14.91 14.11 -37.01
N GLU A 500 -15.95 13.86 -37.82
CA GLU A 500 -17.25 13.36 -37.34
C GLU A 500 -17.17 12.00 -36.64
N ASN A 501 -16.10 11.22 -36.88
CA ASN A 501 -15.83 9.93 -36.25
C ASN A 501 -14.96 10.04 -34.99
N GLY A 502 -14.61 11.27 -34.58
CA GLY A 502 -13.76 11.53 -33.41
C GLY A 502 -12.30 11.13 -33.57
N CYS A 503 -11.82 11.01 -34.81
CA CYS A 503 -10.41 10.84 -35.18
C CYS A 503 -9.79 12.21 -35.54
N PRO A 504 -8.45 12.36 -35.59
CA PRO A 504 -7.84 13.60 -36.08
C PRO A 504 -8.31 13.96 -37.50
N ASP A 505 -8.73 15.21 -37.71
CA ASP A 505 -9.25 15.64 -39.01
C ASP A 505 -8.14 15.63 -40.07
N PRO A 506 -8.23 14.83 -41.15
CA PRO A 506 -7.21 14.74 -42.19
C PRO A 506 -6.90 16.08 -42.88
N GLN A 507 -7.85 17.02 -42.93
CA GLN A 507 -7.65 18.33 -43.56
C GLN A 507 -6.79 19.25 -42.69
N TYR A 508 -6.88 19.12 -41.37
CA TYR A 508 -6.17 19.97 -40.40
C TYR A 508 -5.01 19.26 -39.72
N LEU A 509 -4.84 17.95 -39.91
CA LEU A 509 -3.84 17.10 -39.24
C LEU A 509 -2.43 17.70 -39.28
N GLU A 510 -1.93 18.05 -40.46
CA GLU A 510 -0.57 18.60 -40.59
C GLU A 510 -0.44 19.99 -39.95
N LYS A 511 -1.50 20.80 -39.99
CA LYS A 511 -1.52 22.10 -39.33
C LYS A 511 -1.50 21.94 -37.81
N ASP A 512 -2.28 21.01 -37.28
CA ASP A 512 -2.38 20.73 -35.84
C ASP A 512 -1.08 20.10 -35.31
N LYS A 513 -0.46 19.18 -36.06
CA LYS A 513 0.89 18.67 -35.77
C LYS A 513 1.92 19.80 -35.67
N GLN A 514 1.97 20.67 -36.68
CA GLN A 514 2.90 21.80 -36.68
C GLN A 514 2.63 22.78 -35.54
N ALA A 515 1.38 22.94 -35.13
CA ALA A 515 1.03 23.76 -33.97
C ALA A 515 1.51 23.12 -32.64
N ILE A 516 1.36 21.80 -32.49
CA ILE A 516 1.91 21.05 -31.35
C ILE A 516 3.44 21.17 -31.35
N ILE A 517 4.12 20.86 -32.46
CA ILE A 517 5.59 20.94 -32.60
C ILE A 517 6.11 22.32 -32.21
N LYS A 518 5.49 23.38 -32.76
CA LYS A 518 5.90 24.75 -32.45
C LYS A 518 5.72 25.08 -30.97
N THR A 519 4.60 24.65 -30.38
CA THR A 519 4.28 24.94 -28.98
C THR A 519 5.19 24.17 -28.04
N THR A 520 5.45 22.89 -28.29
CA THR A 520 6.31 22.06 -27.45
C THR A 520 7.76 22.54 -27.51
N ARG A 521 8.29 22.85 -28.71
CA ARG A 521 9.63 23.46 -28.85
C ARG A 521 9.72 24.81 -28.16
N ALA A 522 8.76 25.71 -28.38
CA ALA A 522 8.76 27.02 -27.72
C ALA A 522 8.63 26.93 -26.20
N THR A 523 7.93 25.92 -25.68
CA THR A 523 7.78 25.66 -24.23
C THR A 523 9.08 25.09 -23.64
N TRP A 524 9.84 24.34 -24.43
CA TRP A 524 11.12 23.79 -24.01
C TRP A 524 12.26 24.80 -24.08
N GLU A 525 12.28 25.61 -25.14
CA GLU A 525 13.25 26.70 -25.37
C GLU A 525 12.94 27.96 -24.54
N SER A 526 11.79 28.00 -23.84
CA SER A 526 11.45 29.15 -23.00
C SER A 526 12.42 29.31 -21.83
N ASP A 527 12.62 30.56 -21.40
CA ASP A 527 13.43 30.92 -20.23
C ASP A 527 13.14 30.00 -19.03
N GLU A 528 14.20 29.54 -18.36
CA GLU A 528 14.11 28.61 -17.23
C GLU A 528 13.34 29.17 -16.04
N ASN A 529 13.24 30.50 -15.96
CA ASN A 529 12.46 31.21 -14.95
C ASN A 529 10.98 31.37 -15.31
N ARG A 530 10.57 30.95 -16.53
CA ARG A 530 9.17 31.03 -16.94
C ARG A 530 8.36 29.95 -16.22
N ILE A 531 7.35 30.41 -15.48
CA ILE A 531 6.43 29.53 -14.74
C ILE A 531 5.23 29.21 -15.64
N HIS A 532 4.99 27.91 -15.84
CA HIS A 532 3.83 27.38 -16.57
C HIS A 532 2.74 26.87 -15.62
N SER A 533 3.12 26.43 -14.41
CA SER A 533 2.18 25.97 -13.39
C SER A 533 1.44 27.14 -12.72
N PRO A 534 0.10 27.13 -12.68
CA PRO A 534 -0.69 28.10 -11.93
C PRO A 534 -0.35 28.12 -10.43
N ILE A 535 0.02 26.96 -9.86
CA ILE A 535 0.32 26.83 -8.44
C ILE A 535 1.59 27.59 -8.09
N PHE A 536 2.68 27.38 -8.85
CA PHE A 536 3.93 28.10 -8.65
C PHE A 536 3.81 29.59 -9.01
N GLN A 537 2.89 29.96 -9.90
CA GLN A 537 2.62 31.36 -10.21
C GLN A 537 1.93 32.09 -9.05
N LEU A 538 1.02 31.40 -8.34
CA LEU A 538 0.28 31.96 -7.19
C LEU A 538 1.06 31.88 -5.88
N LEU A 539 1.83 30.81 -5.68
CA LEU A 539 2.58 30.54 -4.45
C LEU A 539 4.07 30.84 -4.65
N THR A 540 4.44 32.11 -4.59
CA THR A 540 5.81 32.58 -4.88
C THR A 540 6.89 32.05 -3.94
N GLY A 541 6.51 31.47 -2.79
CA GLY A 541 7.43 30.83 -1.83
C GLY A 541 7.56 29.32 -1.99
N LEU A 542 6.85 28.71 -2.96
CA LEU A 542 6.90 27.27 -3.20
C LEU A 542 8.16 26.93 -4.01
N CYS A 543 9.02 26.10 -3.43
CA CYS A 543 10.19 25.56 -4.12
C CYS A 543 9.82 24.23 -4.81
N GLU A 544 10.40 23.97 -5.98
CA GLU A 544 10.30 22.65 -6.59
C GLU A 544 10.92 21.61 -5.63
N PRO A 545 10.26 20.47 -5.40
CA PRO A 545 10.80 19.45 -4.54
C PRO A 545 12.09 18.90 -5.14
N ASP A 546 13.10 18.68 -4.29
CA ASP A 546 14.36 18.11 -4.71
C ASP A 546 14.13 16.72 -5.31
N ARG A 547 14.55 16.51 -6.56
CA ARG A 547 14.50 15.22 -7.25
C ARG A 547 15.19 14.13 -6.43
N LYS A 548 16.23 14.50 -5.65
CA LYS A 548 16.99 13.59 -4.77
C LYS A 548 16.23 13.13 -3.55
N ALA A 549 15.28 13.93 -3.06
CA ALA A 549 14.47 13.61 -1.87
C ALA A 549 13.30 12.68 -2.19
N LEU A 550 12.86 12.65 -3.46
CA LEU A 550 11.75 11.84 -3.95
C LEU A 550 12.20 10.41 -4.34
N ARG A 551 12.98 9.77 -3.45
CA ARG A 551 13.41 8.37 -3.59
C ARG A 551 12.19 7.46 -3.41
N THR A 552 11.47 7.18 -4.49
CA THR A 552 10.39 6.19 -4.46
C THR A 552 10.98 4.79 -4.29
N PRO A 553 10.41 3.95 -3.41
CA PRO A 553 10.87 2.57 -3.19
C PRO A 553 10.82 1.66 -4.43
N LEU A 554 10.15 2.08 -5.50
CA LEU A 554 9.85 1.27 -6.69
C LEU A 554 10.67 1.66 -7.94
N ALA A 555 11.42 2.77 -7.91
CA ALA A 555 12.46 3.13 -8.90
C ALA A 555 13.71 2.21 -8.79
N THR A 556 13.49 0.93 -8.51
CA THR A 556 14.50 -0.04 -8.10
C THR A 556 15.52 -0.29 -9.19
N GLY A 557 15.15 -0.30 -10.47
CA GLY A 557 16.09 -0.52 -11.58
C GLY A 557 17.17 0.57 -11.67
N TYR A 558 16.77 1.82 -11.88
CA TYR A 558 17.69 2.95 -12.06
C TYR A 558 18.58 3.18 -10.83
N TRP A 559 18.03 3.11 -9.62
CA TRP A 559 18.82 3.30 -8.41
C TRP A 559 19.68 2.08 -8.06
N GLN A 560 19.30 0.87 -8.46
CA GLN A 560 20.20 -0.29 -8.38
C GLN A 560 21.37 -0.16 -9.37
N GLU A 561 21.13 0.31 -10.59
CA GLU A 561 22.19 0.59 -11.56
C GLU A 561 23.14 1.67 -11.03
N TYR A 562 22.61 2.75 -10.47
CA TYR A 562 23.42 3.80 -9.86
C TYR A 562 24.22 3.29 -8.64
N LYS A 563 23.61 2.51 -7.74
CA LYS A 563 24.33 1.91 -6.60
C LYS A 563 25.43 0.96 -7.05
N LYS A 564 25.16 0.09 -8.03
CA LYS A 564 26.17 -0.80 -8.63
C LYS A 564 27.28 -0.01 -9.28
N TRP A 565 26.96 1.09 -9.96
CA TRP A 565 27.94 2.00 -10.54
C TRP A 565 28.78 2.70 -9.46
N GLN A 566 28.16 3.17 -8.38
CA GLN A 566 28.84 3.82 -7.26
C GLN A 566 29.81 2.86 -6.56
N GLU A 567 29.40 1.60 -6.36
CA GLU A 567 30.28 0.54 -5.88
C GLU A 567 31.50 0.35 -6.79
N ARG A 568 31.31 0.34 -8.12
CA ARG A 568 32.43 0.26 -9.08
C ARG A 568 33.38 1.45 -8.99
N ILE A 569 32.86 2.66 -8.83
CA ILE A 569 33.68 3.86 -8.61
C ILE A 569 34.50 3.74 -7.32
N HIS A 570 33.89 3.34 -6.21
CA HIS A 570 34.64 3.17 -4.96
C HIS A 570 35.68 2.04 -5.04
N ILE A 571 35.43 0.98 -5.80
CA ILE A 571 36.43 -0.07 -6.09
C ILE A 571 37.59 0.52 -6.91
N ALA A 572 37.30 1.30 -7.95
CA ALA A 572 38.31 1.96 -8.77
C ALA A 572 39.15 2.96 -7.95
N GLU A 573 38.50 3.71 -7.06
CA GLU A 573 39.16 4.64 -6.11
C GLU A 573 40.10 3.88 -5.16
N ARG A 574 39.64 2.81 -4.51
CA ARG A 574 40.47 1.98 -3.62
C ARG A 574 41.66 1.38 -4.34
N GLN A 575 41.49 1.01 -5.61
CA GLN A 575 42.54 0.44 -6.44
C GLN A 575 43.40 1.50 -7.15
N LYS A 576 43.12 2.80 -6.93
CA LYS A 576 43.82 3.94 -7.55
C LYS A 576 43.80 3.93 -9.08
N ARG A 577 42.73 3.36 -9.68
CA ARG A 577 42.55 3.27 -11.15
C ARG A 577 41.80 4.50 -11.67
N ILE A 578 42.53 5.58 -11.95
CA ILE A 578 41.97 6.86 -12.43
C ILE A 578 41.24 6.71 -13.77
N GLY A 579 41.77 5.89 -14.68
CA GLY A 579 41.16 5.67 -16.00
C GLY A 579 39.76 5.06 -15.92
N ASP A 580 39.54 4.15 -14.97
CA ASP A 580 38.25 3.50 -14.79
C ASP A 580 37.19 4.46 -14.22
N VAL A 581 37.59 5.40 -13.34
CA VAL A 581 36.69 6.44 -12.82
C VAL A 581 36.18 7.34 -13.96
N LEU A 582 37.05 7.69 -14.92
CA LEU A 582 36.67 8.48 -16.10
C LEU A 582 35.81 7.67 -17.09
N LEU A 583 36.15 6.40 -17.32
CA LEU A 583 35.36 5.54 -18.18
C LEU A 583 33.93 5.35 -17.63
N LEU A 584 33.83 5.01 -16.34
CA LEU A 584 32.56 4.77 -15.67
C LEU A 584 31.66 6.02 -15.67
N THR A 585 32.24 7.22 -15.61
CA THR A 585 31.46 8.47 -15.72
C THR A 585 30.94 8.73 -17.12
N GLU A 586 31.73 8.43 -18.15
CA GLU A 586 31.30 8.57 -19.55
C GLU A 586 30.20 7.56 -19.92
N GLU A 587 30.20 6.37 -19.32
CA GLU A 587 29.14 5.35 -19.49
C GLU A 587 27.76 5.84 -19.00
N VAL A 588 27.72 6.77 -18.03
CA VAL A 588 26.45 7.32 -17.50
C VAL A 588 25.84 8.29 -18.50
N THR A 589 24.76 7.85 -19.14
CA THR A 589 24.04 8.61 -20.17
C THR A 589 22.82 9.35 -19.64
N ASN A 590 22.22 8.87 -18.55
CA ASN A 590 21.00 9.47 -17.99
C ASN A 590 21.30 10.84 -17.36
N PRO A 591 20.71 11.96 -17.84
CA PRO A 591 20.97 13.30 -17.32
C PRO A 591 20.74 13.46 -15.80
N LEU A 592 19.76 12.75 -15.24
CA LEU A 592 19.41 12.82 -13.81
C LEU A 592 20.52 12.26 -12.92
N ILE A 593 21.10 11.14 -13.34
CA ILE A 593 22.17 10.45 -12.61
C ILE A 593 23.53 11.06 -12.98
N LYS A 594 23.67 11.62 -14.18
CA LYS A 594 24.94 12.13 -14.70
C LYS A 594 25.53 13.25 -13.86
N CYS A 595 24.71 14.17 -13.33
CA CYS A 595 25.21 15.19 -12.40
C CYS A 595 25.76 14.54 -11.12
N GLU A 596 25.03 13.58 -10.52
CA GLU A 596 25.51 12.89 -9.32
C GLU A 596 26.76 12.05 -9.60
N ALA A 597 26.81 11.43 -10.77
CA ALA A 597 27.94 10.64 -11.21
C ALA A 597 29.20 11.49 -11.38
N ILE A 598 29.07 12.69 -11.98
CA ILE A 598 30.15 13.66 -12.11
C ILE A 598 30.60 14.16 -10.72
N ALA A 599 29.66 14.40 -9.79
CA ALA A 599 29.99 14.81 -8.43
C ALA A 599 30.81 13.75 -7.68
N GLU A 600 30.34 12.50 -7.70
CA GLU A 600 31.01 11.41 -6.99
C GLU A 600 32.36 11.07 -7.63
N ALA A 601 32.45 11.06 -8.96
CA ALA A 601 33.72 10.86 -9.64
C ALA A 601 34.70 12.01 -9.44
N GLY A 602 34.22 13.27 -9.46
CA GLY A 602 35.03 14.44 -9.12
C GLY A 602 35.59 14.35 -7.70
N LYS A 603 34.79 13.85 -6.76
CA LYS A 603 35.22 13.57 -5.38
C LYS A 603 36.22 12.41 -5.30
N SER A 604 36.02 11.31 -6.02
CA SER A 604 37.00 10.23 -6.08
C SER A 604 38.33 10.70 -6.71
N LEU A 605 38.29 11.50 -7.78
CA LEU A 605 39.48 12.10 -8.39
C LEU A 605 40.18 13.07 -7.42
N LYS A 606 39.41 13.83 -6.64
CA LYS A 606 39.90 14.67 -5.54
C LYS A 606 40.63 13.86 -4.49
N ASN A 607 40.04 12.75 -4.02
CA ASN A 607 40.65 11.85 -3.02
C ASN A 607 41.91 11.17 -3.54
N LEU A 608 41.98 10.89 -4.85
CA LEU A 608 43.17 10.38 -5.53
C LEU A 608 44.25 11.46 -5.76
N GLY A 609 43.98 12.73 -5.41
CA GLY A 609 44.91 13.85 -5.55
C GLY A 609 45.03 14.40 -6.97
N ASN A 610 44.10 14.05 -7.88
CA ASN A 610 44.13 14.50 -9.27
C ASN A 610 43.18 15.68 -9.51
N TRP A 611 43.65 16.87 -9.15
CA TRP A 611 42.86 18.11 -9.19
C TRP A 611 42.55 18.58 -10.62
N ALA A 612 43.41 18.31 -11.59
CA ALA A 612 43.24 18.73 -12.98
C ALA A 612 42.11 17.97 -13.68
N LEU A 613 42.02 16.65 -13.46
CA LEU A 613 40.93 15.85 -14.01
C LEU A 613 39.62 16.12 -13.27
N ALA A 614 39.64 16.27 -11.95
CA ALA A 614 38.46 16.67 -11.19
C ALA A 614 37.88 18.00 -11.70
N LEU A 615 38.74 19.01 -11.95
CA LEU A 615 38.32 20.27 -12.55
C LEU A 615 37.65 20.09 -13.92
N LYS A 616 38.20 19.20 -14.76
CA LYS A 616 37.63 18.90 -16.08
C LYS A 616 36.23 18.31 -15.95
N GLU A 617 36.03 17.37 -15.02
CA GLU A 617 34.73 16.75 -14.78
C GLU A 617 33.70 17.76 -14.25
N TYR A 618 34.04 18.58 -13.26
CA TYR A 618 33.12 19.61 -12.77
C TYR A 618 32.77 20.65 -13.84
N ARG A 619 33.71 21.01 -14.73
CA ARG A 619 33.41 21.86 -15.89
C ARG A 619 32.46 21.20 -16.89
N GLN A 620 32.52 19.87 -17.04
CA GLN A 620 31.53 19.14 -17.82
C GLN A 620 30.17 19.16 -17.13
N GLY A 621 30.15 18.98 -15.81
CA GLY A 621 28.93 19.14 -14.99
C GLY A 621 28.28 20.51 -15.15
N LEU A 622 29.07 21.59 -15.13
CA LEU A 622 28.59 22.97 -15.33
C LEU A 622 28.04 23.25 -16.74
N LYS A 623 28.42 22.46 -17.75
CA LYS A 623 27.79 22.55 -19.09
C LYS A 623 26.39 21.93 -19.11
N ILE A 624 26.13 20.97 -18.22
CA ILE A 624 24.82 20.32 -18.05
C ILE A 624 23.94 21.19 -17.14
N GLU A 625 24.48 21.58 -15.98
CA GLU A 625 23.76 22.36 -14.97
C GLU A 625 24.60 23.58 -14.57
N SER A 626 24.37 24.69 -15.26
CA SER A 626 25.18 25.91 -15.08
C SER A 626 24.96 26.60 -13.73
N SER A 627 23.81 26.39 -13.08
CA SER A 627 23.42 27.00 -11.81
C SER A 627 23.83 26.19 -10.57
N ASN A 628 24.47 25.04 -10.73
CA ASN A 628 24.82 24.17 -9.61
C ASN A 628 25.89 24.81 -8.71
N SER A 629 25.51 25.23 -7.51
CA SER A 629 26.40 25.92 -6.56
C SER A 629 27.52 25.03 -6.03
N GLU A 630 27.29 23.71 -5.91
CA GLU A 630 28.31 22.74 -5.52
C GLU A 630 29.41 22.64 -6.58
N PHE A 631 29.04 22.53 -7.86
CA PHE A 631 30.03 22.44 -8.94
C PHE A 631 30.82 23.73 -9.14
N ARG A 632 30.18 24.89 -9.02
CA ARG A 632 30.87 26.19 -9.07
C ARG A 632 31.88 26.33 -7.92
N ARG A 633 31.53 25.84 -6.72
CA ARG A 633 32.43 25.82 -5.56
C ARG A 633 33.60 24.86 -5.77
N GLU A 634 33.35 23.62 -6.18
CA GLU A 634 34.42 22.64 -6.41
C GLU A 634 35.32 23.07 -7.59
N GLU A 635 34.78 23.72 -8.65
CA GLU A 635 35.58 24.32 -9.72
C GLU A 635 36.60 25.32 -9.16
N ALA A 636 36.14 26.27 -8.35
CA ALA A 636 37.01 27.27 -7.74
C ALA A 636 38.03 26.65 -6.76
N PHE A 637 37.61 25.67 -5.97
CA PHE A 637 38.50 24.93 -5.07
C PHE A 637 39.64 24.24 -5.84
N HIS A 638 39.33 23.57 -6.94
CA HIS A 638 40.32 22.90 -7.77
C HIS A 638 41.25 23.88 -8.50
N LEU A 639 40.73 25.01 -8.98
CA LEU A 639 41.54 26.10 -9.54
C LEU A 639 42.56 26.65 -8.51
N GLY A 640 42.12 26.85 -7.26
CA GLY A 640 43.01 27.23 -6.15
C GLY A 640 44.14 26.23 -5.91
N LYS A 641 43.83 24.92 -5.91
CA LYS A 641 44.87 23.86 -5.78
C LYS A 641 45.84 23.80 -6.97
N LEU A 642 45.40 24.22 -8.16
CA LEU A 642 46.24 24.34 -9.35
C LEU A 642 47.01 25.68 -9.43
N LYS A 643 46.92 26.52 -8.39
CA LYS A 643 47.55 27.85 -8.30
C LYS A 643 47.00 28.89 -9.29
N GLN A 644 45.78 28.70 -9.75
CA GLN A 644 45.04 29.65 -10.61
C GLN A 644 44.12 30.52 -9.75
N PHE A 645 44.72 31.27 -8.82
CA PHE A 645 43.99 32.02 -7.78
C PHE A 645 43.09 33.12 -8.36
N ASP A 646 43.57 33.86 -9.37
CA ASP A 646 42.80 34.95 -10.00
C ASP A 646 41.48 34.44 -10.61
N GLU A 647 41.50 33.28 -11.26
CA GLU A 647 40.31 32.66 -11.85
C GLU A 647 39.38 32.09 -10.75
N ALA A 648 39.95 31.51 -9.70
CA ALA A 648 39.19 30.97 -8.57
C ALA A 648 38.41 32.07 -7.81
N ILE A 649 39.05 33.21 -7.55
CA ILE A 649 38.43 34.35 -6.85
C ILE A 649 37.24 34.89 -7.64
N VAL A 650 37.40 35.14 -8.93
CA VAL A 650 36.31 35.64 -9.80
C VAL A 650 35.11 34.69 -9.79
N LYS A 651 35.35 33.38 -9.78
CA LYS A 651 34.28 32.36 -9.73
C LYS A 651 33.58 32.32 -8.36
N LEU A 652 34.32 32.47 -7.27
CA LEU A 652 33.76 32.51 -5.91
C LEU A 652 32.97 33.80 -5.67
N GLU A 653 33.46 34.94 -6.15
CA GLU A 653 32.73 36.21 -6.08
C GLU A 653 31.43 36.14 -6.89
N ALA A 654 31.46 35.58 -8.09
CA ALA A 654 30.25 35.35 -8.88
C ALA A 654 29.25 34.43 -8.16
N LEU A 655 29.73 33.39 -7.49
CA LEU A 655 28.88 32.50 -6.69
C LEU A 655 28.28 33.20 -5.46
N LEU A 656 29.04 34.06 -4.78
CA LEU A 656 28.57 34.80 -3.60
C LEU A 656 27.63 35.96 -3.95
N LEU A 657 27.70 36.50 -5.17
CA LEU A 657 26.70 37.44 -5.69
C LEU A 657 25.34 36.77 -5.87
N ASP A 658 25.32 35.53 -6.35
CA ASP A 658 24.09 34.74 -6.51
C ASP A 658 23.60 34.17 -5.16
N GLU A 659 24.51 33.70 -4.30
CA GLU A 659 24.22 33.09 -2.99
C GLU A 659 25.05 33.70 -1.84
N PRO A 660 24.60 34.83 -1.25
CA PRO A 660 25.38 35.57 -0.24
C PRO A 660 25.66 34.80 1.06
N HIS A 661 24.93 33.72 1.33
CA HIS A 661 25.01 32.93 2.55
C HIS A 661 25.71 31.57 2.36
N ASN A 662 26.36 31.34 1.22
CA ASN A 662 27.05 30.07 0.96
C ASN A 662 28.35 29.97 1.78
N ILE A 663 28.27 29.32 2.95
CA ILE A 663 29.39 29.13 3.89
C ILE A 663 30.59 28.44 3.23
N GLY A 664 30.33 27.46 2.35
CA GLY A 664 31.39 26.72 1.67
C GLY A 664 32.19 27.57 0.69
N ALA A 665 31.51 28.47 -0.04
CA ALA A 665 32.17 29.44 -0.92
C ALA A 665 33.00 30.46 -0.13
N LEU A 666 32.48 30.96 1.00
CA LEU A 666 33.23 31.84 1.91
C LEU A 666 34.49 31.16 2.47
N SER A 667 34.39 29.89 2.87
CA SER A 667 35.54 29.11 3.35
C SER A 667 36.58 28.92 2.26
N CYS A 668 36.17 28.60 1.02
CA CYS A 668 37.11 28.45 -0.09
C CYS A 668 37.79 29.77 -0.44
N LEU A 669 37.07 30.90 -0.36
CA LEU A 669 37.64 32.23 -0.60
C LEU A 669 38.65 32.62 0.48
N ALA A 670 38.46 32.17 1.72
CA ALA A 670 39.43 32.38 2.80
C ALA A 670 40.70 31.51 2.67
N ASP A 671 40.59 30.35 2.00
CA ASP A 671 41.69 29.40 1.81
C ASP A 671 42.54 29.66 0.54
N VAL A 672 41.97 30.38 -0.44
CA VAL A 672 42.57 30.80 -1.72
C VAL A 672 43.33 32.11 -1.51
#